data_AF-A0A662GLJ9-F1
#
_entry.id   AF-A0A662GLJ9-F1
#
_cell.length_a   1.000
_cell.length_b   1.000
_cell.length_c   1.000
_cell.angle_alpha   90.00
_cell.angle_beta   90.00
_cell.angle_gamma   90.00
#
_symmetry.space_group_name_H-M   'P 1'
#
loop_
_entity.id
_entity.type
_entity.pdbx_description
1 polymer ?
#
loop_
_entity_poly.entity_id
_entity_poly.type
_entity_poly.pdbx_seq_one_letter_code
_entity_poly.pdbx_strand_id
1 'polypeptide(L)'
;MKLSVRDKYIIYNAFENPDWDFARTLRATLRCSGGEFTASIYSVPFIWNNMIFYMPNRDIPYEGLLISGTNTCYKLIDGIGFSINRKLSPVKTYVSLDEIIYLYKSDNAKFSVHYKMYAFDNEIKLNIKLDTNLHDKVYMIMLLDMRPYKHDINEKYNITMSKNILKISRKNMVIQIPAIDEFIQKNGFIEWIYKIDDGYRHIENGLIKFNRTSRKLYIPGIIGLGRKPSKVVIKCSTTDLSPRMSSDLYEFSFNNNVIDFLIRSRIKALSTFGQSISLNGDVLWVPEAGGWWFREVWSRDMLEGILWNINTYLYVLKWFHRIRKLLKFFLEKMVFQSYMHTKPFNRGDEYSSDAVPLLFIVASKYALMKGDIDIAEKCLRKLSYVLKKLRENFLDEKNGPPVYRNGLIYSVPNHSWTDSRIWYKKYIVPSRIPVKILDQLYEYKGEGFYEEIYKPKYLLPEINALWIKALSNCVKMAELLNISYDREIKIFLDRMSRRFKQVFIKENKVLSLIYPFKNLIDTATSSMGMVSIALTSFLFDMDELLNLWKSFKKILVYRRLVLLGNSDQKLFGIYVRDYNEQPFLDDRQYHGYVCWPRDTPYLIAFLEKILKKNLIKELLINHLDHMISEATIFYENELFSSPIGGNPSPTENSSNPIPVKNQIQYWSHWCDPYLRYIDLLMG
;
A
#
# COMPACT_ATOMS: atom_id res chain seq x y z
N MET A 1 9.80 25.21 3.75
CA MET A 1 8.45 25.30 3.10
C MET A 1 7.43 25.54 4.21
N LYS A 2 6.58 26.59 4.15
CA LYS A 2 5.54 26.81 5.18
C LYS A 2 4.25 26.13 4.73
N LEU A 3 3.71 25.24 5.56
CA LEU A 3 2.41 24.62 5.29
C LEU A 3 1.32 25.69 5.31
N SER A 4 0.67 25.90 4.16
CA SER A 4 -0.52 26.74 4.07
C SER A 4 -1.71 25.83 3.81
N VAL A 5 -2.52 25.61 4.84
CA VAL A 5 -3.84 24.99 4.70
C VAL A 5 -4.83 26.11 4.38
N ARG A 6 -5.56 25.99 3.28
CA ARG A 6 -6.67 26.89 2.95
C ARG A 6 -7.86 26.04 2.53
N ASP A 7 -8.94 26.15 3.28
CA ASP A 7 -10.14 25.32 3.12
C ASP A 7 -9.79 23.82 3.19
N LYS A 8 -9.88 23.12 2.06
CA LYS A 8 -9.59 21.68 1.94
C LYS A 8 -8.26 21.34 1.24
N TYR A 9 -7.44 22.35 0.91
CA TYR A 9 -6.24 22.18 0.10
C TYR A 9 -4.95 22.36 0.91
N ILE A 10 -3.95 21.57 0.57
CA ILE A 10 -2.55 21.89 0.84
C ILE A 10 -1.96 22.57 -0.41
N ILE A 11 -1.25 23.68 -0.20
CA ILE A 11 -0.66 24.47 -1.27
C ILE A 11 0.83 24.19 -1.38
N TYR A 12 1.25 23.71 -2.54
CA TYR A 12 2.64 23.39 -2.87
C TYR A 12 3.21 24.40 -3.86
N ASN A 13 4.48 24.74 -3.71
CA ASN A 13 5.23 25.39 -4.80
C ASN A 13 5.51 24.33 -5.87
N ALA A 14 5.36 24.70 -7.14
CA ALA A 14 5.59 23.79 -8.25
C ALA A 14 7.10 23.65 -8.53
N PHE A 15 7.81 22.89 -7.68
CA PHE A 15 9.21 22.53 -7.88
C PHE A 15 9.42 21.03 -7.67
N GLU A 16 10.50 20.52 -8.23
CA GLU A 16 10.92 19.13 -8.12
C GLU A 16 12.04 19.00 -7.06
N ASN A 17 11.98 17.95 -6.24
CA ASN A 17 12.96 17.73 -5.17
C ASN A 17 13.97 16.66 -5.62
N PRO A 18 15.24 17.02 -5.89
CA PRO A 18 16.23 16.08 -6.40
C PRO A 18 16.81 15.14 -5.33
N ASP A 19 16.49 15.32 -4.04
CA ASP A 19 17.05 14.53 -2.94
C ASP A 19 16.90 13.02 -3.19
N TRP A 20 18.02 12.30 -3.07
CA TRP A 20 18.12 10.87 -3.35
C TRP A 20 17.59 10.47 -4.74
N ASP A 21 18.08 11.13 -5.79
CA ASP A 21 17.66 10.90 -7.18
C ASP A 21 16.13 10.98 -7.32
N PHE A 22 15.56 12.08 -6.82
CA PHE A 22 14.14 12.42 -6.89
C PHE A 22 13.19 11.60 -6.01
N ALA A 23 13.69 10.79 -5.06
CA ALA A 23 12.87 9.99 -4.16
C ALA A 23 11.77 10.81 -3.45
N ARG A 24 12.10 12.04 -3.07
CA ARG A 24 11.20 12.92 -2.31
C ARG A 24 10.31 13.81 -3.17
N THR A 25 10.28 13.60 -4.49
CA THR A 25 9.37 14.32 -5.37
C THR A 25 7.93 13.98 -5.01
N LEU A 26 7.11 15.03 -4.91
CA LEU A 26 5.73 14.96 -4.46
C LEU A 26 4.77 14.68 -5.61
N ARG A 27 3.75 13.86 -5.31
CA ARG A 27 2.71 13.44 -6.23
C ARG A 27 1.34 13.72 -5.65
N ALA A 28 0.43 14.18 -6.50
CA ALA A 28 -0.97 14.34 -6.18
C ALA A 28 -1.77 13.22 -6.87
N THR A 29 -2.74 12.65 -6.16
CA THR A 29 -3.59 11.59 -6.69
C THR A 29 -5.07 11.87 -6.44
N LEU A 30 -5.91 11.46 -7.38
CA LEU A 30 -7.35 11.37 -7.25
C LEU A 30 -7.72 9.91 -7.35
N ARG A 31 -8.59 9.42 -6.46
CA ARG A 31 -8.99 8.01 -6.42
C ARG A 31 -10.51 7.88 -6.29
N CYS A 32 -11.06 6.87 -6.95
CA CYS A 32 -12.45 6.42 -6.78
C CYS A 32 -12.54 4.90 -7.03
N SER A 33 -13.73 4.31 -6.88
CA SER A 33 -13.95 2.87 -7.08
C SER A 33 -13.49 2.43 -8.48
N GLY A 34 -12.35 1.73 -8.53
CA GLY A 34 -11.74 1.23 -9.76
C GLY A 34 -11.16 2.29 -10.71
N GLY A 35 -10.81 3.49 -10.22
CA GLY A 35 -10.14 4.54 -10.99
C GLY A 35 -9.08 5.29 -10.17
N GLU A 36 -7.95 5.64 -10.77
CA GLU A 36 -6.85 6.38 -10.13
C GLU A 36 -6.19 7.31 -11.13
N PHE A 37 -6.06 8.59 -10.79
CA PHE A 37 -5.30 9.57 -11.59
C PHE A 37 -4.20 10.16 -10.73
N THR A 38 -2.94 9.88 -11.08
CA THR A 38 -1.78 10.34 -10.30
C THR A 38 -0.82 11.15 -11.16
N ALA A 39 -0.24 12.19 -10.58
CA ALA A 39 0.63 13.12 -11.27
C ALA A 39 1.60 13.83 -10.30
N SER A 40 2.82 14.15 -10.74
CA SER A 40 3.72 15.04 -9.98
C SER A 40 3.09 16.41 -9.74
N ILE A 41 3.40 17.04 -8.61
CA ILE A 41 2.99 18.43 -8.34
C ILE A 41 3.72 19.45 -9.21
N TYR A 42 4.80 19.04 -9.87
CA TYR A 42 5.60 19.84 -10.79
C TYR A 42 5.19 19.57 -12.23
N SER A 43 5.30 20.57 -13.10
CA SER A 43 4.93 20.46 -14.51
C SER A 43 6.11 20.76 -15.42
N VAL A 44 6.20 20.05 -16.53
CA VAL A 44 7.27 20.14 -17.51
C VAL A 44 6.73 20.57 -18.87
N PRO A 45 7.48 21.37 -19.64
CA PRO A 45 7.18 21.65 -21.02
C PRO A 45 7.65 20.51 -21.93
N PHE A 46 6.93 20.26 -23.01
CA PHE A 46 7.44 19.49 -24.15
C PHE A 46 6.89 20.07 -25.45
N ILE A 47 7.61 19.83 -26.56
CA ILE A 47 7.26 20.37 -27.87
C ILE A 47 6.65 19.26 -28.72
N TRP A 48 5.50 19.54 -29.32
CA TRP A 48 4.86 18.67 -30.30
C TRP A 48 4.25 19.51 -31.43
N ASN A 49 4.58 19.16 -32.68
CA ASN A 49 4.06 19.85 -33.87
C ASN A 49 4.18 21.40 -33.77
N ASN A 50 5.37 21.89 -33.40
CA ASN A 50 5.71 23.31 -33.21
C ASN A 50 4.91 24.05 -32.13
N MET A 51 4.22 23.32 -31.24
CA MET A 51 3.52 23.89 -30.08
C MET A 51 4.18 23.42 -28.80
N ILE A 52 4.26 24.30 -27.80
CA ILE A 52 4.72 23.95 -26.46
C ILE A 52 3.52 23.56 -25.62
N PHE A 53 3.51 22.33 -25.13
CA PHE A 53 2.50 21.84 -24.19
C PHE A 53 3.11 21.74 -22.79
N TYR A 54 2.30 22.05 -21.79
CA TYR A 54 2.65 21.93 -20.39
C TYR A 54 1.79 20.85 -19.75
N MET A 55 2.45 19.92 -19.06
CA MET A 55 1.76 18.92 -18.27
C MET A 55 2.50 18.62 -16.97
N PRO A 56 1.79 18.14 -15.94
CA PRO A 56 2.43 17.60 -14.76
C PRO A 56 3.43 16.49 -15.12
N ASN A 57 4.60 16.42 -14.47
CA ASN A 57 5.70 15.48 -14.75
C ASN A 57 5.37 14.03 -14.31
N ARG A 58 6.02 13.02 -14.92
CA ARG A 58 5.91 11.60 -14.55
C ARG A 58 7.29 11.01 -14.28
N ASP A 59 7.49 10.50 -13.07
CA ASP A 59 8.73 9.85 -12.63
C ASP A 59 8.58 8.34 -12.49
N ILE A 60 7.34 7.86 -12.45
CA ILE A 60 6.99 6.45 -12.26
C ILE A 60 6.08 6.03 -13.42
N PRO A 61 6.32 4.89 -14.11
CA PRO A 61 5.57 4.44 -15.29
C PRO A 61 4.11 4.07 -15.02
N TYR A 62 3.63 4.38 -13.83
CA TYR A 62 2.37 3.97 -13.25
C TYR A 62 1.52 5.17 -12.83
N GLU A 63 2.11 6.37 -12.88
CA GLU A 63 1.37 7.62 -12.87
C GLU A 63 0.55 7.76 -14.16
N GLY A 64 -0.37 8.72 -14.16
CA GLY A 64 -1.40 8.87 -15.16
C GLY A 64 -2.75 8.30 -14.71
N LEU A 65 -3.63 8.00 -15.65
CA LEU A 65 -4.97 7.48 -15.44
C LEU A 65 -5.01 5.96 -15.56
N LEU A 66 -5.37 5.30 -14.47
CA LEU A 66 -5.55 3.87 -14.33
C LEU A 66 -7.03 3.52 -14.10
N ILE A 67 -7.41 2.33 -14.56
CA ILE A 67 -8.74 1.74 -14.37
C ILE A 67 -8.60 0.28 -13.92
N SER A 68 -9.32 -0.11 -12.87
CA SER A 68 -9.35 -1.50 -12.42
C SER A 68 -10.40 -2.29 -13.20
N GLY A 69 -9.99 -3.46 -13.71
CA GLY A 69 -10.90 -4.52 -14.14
C GLY A 69 -11.21 -5.50 -13.01
N THR A 70 -11.66 -6.71 -13.34
CA THR A 70 -11.99 -7.73 -12.32
C THR A 70 -10.73 -8.29 -11.67
N ASN A 71 -9.74 -8.66 -12.51
CA ASN A 71 -8.50 -9.32 -12.09
C ASN A 71 -7.23 -8.62 -12.59
N THR A 72 -7.34 -7.42 -13.16
CA THR A 72 -6.22 -6.72 -13.76
C THR A 72 -6.44 -5.21 -13.69
N CYS A 73 -5.38 -4.45 -13.47
CA CYS A 73 -5.39 -3.00 -13.64
C CYS A 73 -4.88 -2.62 -15.03
N TYR A 74 -5.52 -1.65 -15.66
CA TYR A 74 -5.14 -1.12 -16.97
C TYR A 74 -4.67 0.32 -16.83
N LYS A 75 -3.57 0.65 -17.51
CA LYS A 75 -3.17 2.03 -17.77
C LYS A 75 -3.83 2.49 -19.06
N LEU A 76 -4.27 3.75 -19.09
CA LEU A 76 -4.95 4.34 -20.25
C LEU A 76 -4.21 5.57 -20.76
N ILE A 77 -3.97 6.53 -19.87
CA ILE A 77 -3.37 7.83 -20.19
C ILE A 77 -2.17 8.01 -19.27
N ASP A 78 -1.03 8.35 -19.82
CA ASP A 78 0.17 8.69 -19.05
C ASP A 78 0.18 10.17 -18.63
N GLY A 79 -0.11 11.05 -19.60
CA GLY A 79 -0.04 12.50 -19.43
C GLY A 79 -1.12 13.23 -20.21
N ILE A 80 -1.56 14.37 -19.69
CA ILE A 80 -2.50 15.28 -20.36
C ILE A 80 -1.85 16.66 -20.32
N GLY A 81 -1.52 17.20 -21.50
CA GLY A 81 -0.89 18.50 -21.64
C GLY A 81 -1.78 19.54 -22.28
N PHE A 82 -1.54 20.79 -21.92
CA PHE A 82 -2.28 21.94 -22.44
C PHE A 82 -1.34 22.97 -23.07
N SER A 83 -1.80 23.59 -24.14
CA SER A 83 -1.14 24.73 -24.79
C SER A 83 -2.14 25.86 -24.98
N ILE A 84 -1.66 27.08 -24.73
CA ILE A 84 -2.34 28.33 -25.08
C ILE A 84 -1.52 29.14 -26.10
N ASN A 85 -0.58 28.49 -26.80
CA ASN A 85 0.40 29.12 -27.69
C ASN A 85 1.23 30.24 -27.03
N ARG A 86 1.46 30.12 -25.72
CA ARG A 86 2.33 31.00 -24.95
C ARG A 86 3.18 30.18 -24.00
N LYS A 87 4.30 30.77 -23.59
CA LYS A 87 5.11 30.20 -22.51
C LYS A 87 4.33 30.27 -21.19
N LEU A 88 4.24 29.13 -20.51
CA LEU A 88 3.70 29.00 -19.17
C LEU A 88 4.84 28.69 -18.20
N SER A 89 4.74 29.25 -16.99
CA SER A 89 5.60 28.95 -15.86
C SER A 89 4.75 28.35 -14.73
N PRO A 90 5.01 27.11 -14.30
CA PRO A 90 4.34 26.52 -13.14
C PRO A 90 4.61 27.37 -11.89
N VAL A 91 3.58 27.61 -11.07
CA VAL A 91 3.69 28.47 -9.89
C VAL A 91 3.35 27.69 -8.62
N LYS A 92 2.14 27.15 -8.57
CA LYS A 92 1.60 26.46 -7.40
C LYS A 92 0.72 25.30 -7.83
N THR A 93 0.66 24.31 -6.95
CA THR A 93 -0.25 23.18 -7.07
C THR A 93 -1.07 23.08 -5.79
N TYR A 94 -2.38 23.10 -5.92
CA TYR A 94 -3.31 22.90 -4.80
C TYR A 94 -3.78 21.46 -4.84
N VAL A 95 -3.59 20.75 -3.73
CA VAL A 95 -3.87 19.33 -3.64
C VAL A 95 -4.90 19.08 -2.55
N SER A 96 -5.97 18.39 -2.92
CA SER A 96 -6.98 17.82 -2.03
C SER A 96 -7.34 16.43 -2.55
N LEU A 97 -8.04 15.63 -1.75
CA LEU A 97 -8.49 14.29 -2.17
C LEU A 97 -9.56 14.31 -3.28
N ASP A 98 -10.23 15.45 -3.50
CA ASP A 98 -11.29 15.57 -4.51
C ASP A 98 -10.85 16.32 -5.78
N GLU A 99 -9.78 17.11 -5.67
CA GLU A 99 -9.37 18.04 -6.71
C GLU A 99 -7.88 18.36 -6.64
N ILE A 100 -7.26 18.38 -7.82
CA ILE A 100 -5.89 18.86 -8.04
C ILE A 100 -5.95 20.08 -8.95
N ILE A 101 -5.32 21.19 -8.55
CA ILE A 101 -5.29 22.42 -9.32
C ILE A 101 -3.84 22.80 -9.61
N TYR A 102 -3.48 22.86 -10.89
CA TYR A 102 -2.19 23.38 -11.34
C TYR A 102 -2.35 24.83 -11.77
N LEU A 103 -1.57 25.73 -11.17
CA LEU A 103 -1.57 27.14 -11.51
C LEU A 103 -0.30 27.52 -12.28
N TYR A 104 -0.50 28.13 -13.43
CA TYR A 104 0.54 28.64 -14.31
C TYR A 104 0.43 30.15 -14.46
N LYS A 105 1.57 30.80 -14.69
CA LYS A 105 1.67 32.20 -15.12
C LYS A 105 2.23 32.28 -16.53
N SER A 106 1.72 33.23 -17.30
CA SER A 106 2.32 33.78 -18.52
C SER A 106 2.44 35.29 -18.32
N ASP A 107 3.25 36.00 -19.10
CA ASP A 107 3.66 37.39 -18.86
C ASP A 107 2.51 38.34 -18.44
N ASN A 108 1.31 38.15 -19.02
CA ASN A 108 0.09 38.90 -18.64
C ASN A 108 -1.13 38.01 -18.36
N ALA A 109 -0.94 36.74 -18.02
CA ALA A 109 -2.04 35.78 -17.87
C ALA A 109 -1.87 34.76 -16.75
N LYS A 110 -3.01 34.28 -16.28
CA LYS A 110 -3.13 33.13 -15.39
C LYS A 110 -3.86 32.03 -16.14
N PHE A 111 -3.31 30.83 -16.06
CA PHE A 111 -3.95 29.63 -16.57
C PHE A 111 -3.99 28.62 -15.44
N SER A 112 -5.16 28.04 -15.16
CA SER A 112 -5.26 26.92 -14.22
C SER A 112 -5.99 25.74 -14.82
N VAL A 113 -5.52 24.55 -14.42
CA VAL A 113 -6.08 23.27 -14.81
C VAL A 113 -6.52 22.55 -13.55
N HIS A 114 -7.82 22.25 -13.47
CA HIS A 114 -8.46 21.63 -12.33
C HIS A 114 -8.88 20.22 -12.72
N TYR A 115 -8.36 19.20 -12.04
CA TYR A 115 -8.73 17.81 -12.24
C TYR A 115 -9.66 17.34 -11.13
N LYS A 116 -10.76 16.67 -11.50
CA LYS A 116 -11.63 15.92 -10.58
C LYS A 116 -11.98 14.58 -11.20
N MET A 117 -12.08 13.53 -10.38
CA MET A 117 -12.35 12.19 -10.88
C MET A 117 -13.51 11.53 -10.15
N TYR A 118 -14.38 10.85 -10.90
CA TYR A 118 -15.54 10.15 -10.36
C TYR A 118 -15.78 8.84 -11.09
N ALA A 119 -16.29 7.86 -10.37
CA ALA A 119 -16.85 6.63 -10.94
C ALA A 119 -18.35 6.81 -11.16
N PHE A 120 -18.85 6.46 -12.34
CA PHE A 120 -20.29 6.47 -12.63
C PHE A 120 -20.62 5.30 -13.55
N ASP A 121 -21.58 4.46 -13.15
CA ASP A 121 -21.91 3.20 -13.80
C ASP A 121 -20.67 2.34 -14.07
N ASN A 122 -20.35 2.15 -15.35
CA ASN A 122 -19.27 1.33 -15.87
C ASN A 122 -18.06 2.17 -16.34
N GLU A 123 -18.04 3.47 -16.03
CA GLU A 123 -17.06 4.43 -16.53
C GLU A 123 -16.32 5.15 -15.39
N ILE A 124 -15.06 5.50 -15.65
CA ILE A 124 -14.33 6.54 -14.93
C ILE A 124 -14.42 7.83 -15.72
N LYS A 125 -14.76 8.92 -15.05
CA LYS A 125 -14.84 10.25 -15.63
C LYS A 125 -13.78 11.14 -14.99
N LEU A 126 -12.82 11.60 -15.80
CA LEU A 126 -11.89 12.65 -15.43
C LEU A 126 -12.42 13.97 -15.97
N ASN A 127 -12.92 14.81 -15.08
CA ASN A 127 -13.40 16.16 -15.37
C ASN A 127 -12.22 17.13 -15.26
N ILE A 128 -11.99 17.89 -16.32
CA ILE A 128 -10.95 18.90 -16.38
C ILE A 128 -11.62 20.26 -16.57
N LYS A 129 -11.54 21.13 -15.56
CA LYS A 129 -11.95 22.54 -15.69
C LYS A 129 -10.71 23.36 -16.03
N LEU A 130 -10.86 24.25 -17.00
CA LEU A 130 -9.83 25.18 -17.43
C LEU A 130 -10.27 26.59 -17.04
N ASP A 131 -9.37 27.35 -16.43
CA ASP A 131 -9.60 28.75 -16.12
C ASP A 131 -8.48 29.59 -16.74
N THR A 132 -8.87 30.63 -17.46
CA THR A 132 -7.95 31.54 -18.13
C THR A 132 -8.58 32.91 -18.22
N ASN A 133 -7.78 33.95 -17.95
CA ASN A 133 -8.17 35.32 -18.22
C ASN A 133 -7.91 35.74 -19.69
N LEU A 134 -7.47 34.81 -20.54
CA LEU A 134 -7.21 35.05 -21.96
C LEU A 134 -8.34 34.53 -22.86
N HIS A 135 -8.43 35.09 -24.05
CA HIS A 135 -9.34 34.67 -25.14
C HIS A 135 -8.63 33.81 -26.20
N ASP A 136 -7.44 33.30 -25.88
CA ASP A 136 -6.65 32.49 -26.79
C ASP A 136 -7.26 31.09 -26.95
N LYS A 137 -7.00 30.47 -28.11
CA LYS A 137 -7.43 29.09 -28.35
C LYS A 137 -6.61 28.14 -27.48
N VAL A 138 -7.30 27.26 -26.76
CA VAL A 138 -6.66 26.23 -25.93
C VAL A 138 -6.61 24.92 -26.68
N TYR A 139 -5.47 24.25 -26.58
CA TYR A 139 -5.23 22.95 -27.16
C TYR A 139 -4.87 21.95 -26.07
N MET A 140 -5.32 20.72 -26.24
CA MET A 140 -5.04 19.59 -25.37
C MET A 140 -4.35 18.48 -26.16
N ILE A 141 -3.42 17.81 -25.50
CA ILE A 141 -2.78 16.60 -26.00
C ILE A 141 -2.82 15.51 -24.93
N MET A 142 -2.88 14.26 -25.36
CA MET A 142 -2.82 13.11 -24.47
C MET A 142 -1.66 12.21 -24.86
N LEU A 143 -0.89 11.80 -23.87
CA LEU A 143 0.09 10.73 -24.00
C LEU A 143 -0.61 9.43 -23.60
N LEU A 144 -0.78 8.52 -24.54
CA LEU A 144 -1.50 7.27 -24.34
C LEU A 144 -0.54 6.11 -24.06
N ASP A 145 -0.92 5.30 -23.07
CA ASP A 145 -0.26 4.05 -22.70
C ASP A 145 -1.33 3.01 -22.38
N MET A 146 -2.15 2.66 -23.37
CA MET A 146 -3.29 1.75 -23.19
C MET A 146 -2.80 0.30 -23.10
N ARG A 147 -2.63 -0.24 -21.89
CA ARG A 147 -2.16 -1.61 -21.66
C ARG A 147 -2.60 -2.19 -20.30
N PRO A 148 -2.72 -3.52 -20.18
CA PRO A 148 -2.59 -4.22 -18.91
C PRO A 148 -1.26 -3.80 -18.29
N TYR A 149 -1.31 -3.47 -17.03
CA TYR A 149 -0.22 -2.79 -16.38
C TYR A 149 1.13 -3.54 -16.39
N LYS A 150 1.13 -4.88 -16.37
CA LYS A 150 2.33 -5.75 -16.34
C LYS A 150 2.79 -6.23 -17.72
N HIS A 151 2.11 -5.83 -18.79
CA HIS A 151 2.36 -6.37 -20.11
C HIS A 151 2.44 -5.26 -21.13
N ASP A 152 3.46 -5.32 -21.97
CA ASP A 152 3.46 -4.52 -23.18
C ASP A 152 2.50 -5.15 -24.19
N ILE A 153 1.83 -4.30 -24.96
CA ILE A 153 0.97 -4.71 -26.05
C ILE A 153 1.50 -4.08 -27.34
N ASN A 154 1.56 -4.86 -28.41
CA ASN A 154 2.01 -4.44 -29.74
C ASN A 154 0.86 -4.12 -30.72
N GLU A 155 -0.36 -3.93 -30.22
CA GLU A 155 -1.56 -3.74 -31.03
C GLU A 155 -1.82 -2.28 -31.39
N LYS A 156 -2.52 -2.04 -32.49
CA LYS A 156 -2.80 -0.70 -32.99
C LYS A 156 -3.92 -0.02 -32.21
N TYR A 157 -3.86 1.30 -32.16
CA TYR A 157 -4.95 2.14 -31.63
C TYR A 157 -6.01 2.34 -32.72
N ASN A 158 -7.27 2.23 -32.35
CA ASN A 158 -8.40 2.58 -33.21
C ASN A 158 -8.94 3.95 -32.79
N ILE A 159 -8.81 4.93 -33.66
CA ILE A 159 -9.24 6.31 -33.44
C ILE A 159 -10.38 6.61 -34.39
N THR A 160 -11.52 7.02 -33.85
CA THR A 160 -12.65 7.48 -34.65
C THR A 160 -13.17 8.81 -34.13
N MET A 161 -13.54 9.66 -35.07
CA MET A 161 -14.27 10.90 -34.79
C MET A 161 -15.69 10.74 -35.31
N SER A 162 -16.67 11.00 -34.46
CA SER A 162 -18.08 11.04 -34.87
C SER A 162 -18.73 12.25 -34.24
N LYS A 163 -19.27 13.16 -35.05
CA LYS A 163 -19.78 14.47 -34.60
C LYS A 163 -18.67 15.21 -33.84
N ASN A 164 -18.90 15.53 -32.55
CA ASN A 164 -17.95 16.20 -31.66
C ASN A 164 -17.43 15.25 -30.57
N ILE A 165 -17.31 13.96 -30.87
CA ILE A 165 -16.84 12.94 -29.92
C ILE A 165 -15.64 12.22 -30.52
N LEU A 166 -14.48 12.35 -29.86
CA LEU A 166 -13.30 11.56 -30.14
C LEU A 166 -13.38 10.26 -29.35
N LYS A 167 -13.32 9.13 -30.05
CA LYS A 167 -13.23 7.79 -29.45
C LYS A 167 -11.88 7.18 -29.79
N ILE A 168 -11.17 6.71 -28.76
CA ILE A 168 -9.92 5.98 -28.88
C ILE A 168 -10.11 4.64 -28.20
N SER A 169 -9.76 3.55 -28.88
CA SER A 169 -9.92 2.21 -28.33
C SER A 169 -8.73 1.32 -28.65
N ARG A 170 -8.47 0.37 -27.75
CA ARG A 170 -7.45 -0.66 -27.90
C ARG A 170 -7.86 -1.88 -27.07
N LYS A 171 -8.04 -3.04 -27.71
CA LYS A 171 -8.67 -4.22 -27.09
C LYS A 171 -10.01 -3.87 -26.42
N ASN A 172 -10.10 -4.19 -25.13
CA ASN A 172 -11.21 -3.94 -24.24
C ASN A 172 -11.23 -2.51 -23.68
N MET A 173 -10.17 -1.72 -23.85
CA MET A 173 -10.06 -0.38 -23.27
C MET A 173 -10.60 0.69 -24.22
N VAL A 174 -11.37 1.62 -23.68
CA VAL A 174 -11.99 2.71 -24.45
C VAL A 174 -11.82 4.04 -23.71
N ILE A 175 -11.46 5.08 -24.48
CA ILE A 175 -11.44 6.47 -24.07
C ILE A 175 -12.42 7.23 -24.97
N GLN A 176 -13.29 8.06 -24.39
CA GLN A 176 -14.19 8.95 -25.10
C GLN A 176 -14.06 10.37 -24.59
N ILE A 177 -14.00 11.33 -25.52
CA ILE A 177 -13.90 12.75 -25.22
C ILE A 177 -15.00 13.46 -26.02
N PRO A 178 -16.16 13.73 -25.41
CA PRO A 178 -17.22 14.51 -26.05
C PRO A 178 -16.90 16.00 -26.04
N ALA A 179 -17.65 16.75 -26.85
CA ALA A 179 -17.67 18.21 -26.90
C ALA A 179 -16.30 18.84 -27.20
N ILE A 180 -15.60 18.30 -28.20
CA ILE A 180 -14.39 18.90 -28.75
C ILE A 180 -14.72 19.73 -29.99
N ASP A 181 -13.99 20.83 -30.20
CA ASP A 181 -14.20 21.74 -31.34
C ASP A 181 -13.54 21.21 -32.60
N GLU A 182 -12.32 20.67 -32.46
CA GLU A 182 -11.55 20.11 -33.56
C GLU A 182 -10.58 19.03 -33.08
N PHE A 183 -10.17 18.18 -34.01
CA PHE A 183 -9.09 17.23 -33.79
C PHE A 183 -8.17 17.20 -35.00
N ILE A 184 -6.91 17.54 -34.77
CA ILE A 184 -5.86 17.50 -35.77
C ILE A 184 -5.12 16.18 -35.57
N GLN A 185 -5.44 15.18 -36.38
CA GLN A 185 -4.78 13.89 -36.30
C GLN A 185 -3.29 14.05 -36.65
N LYS A 186 -2.43 13.74 -35.67
CA LYS A 186 -0.98 13.82 -35.75
C LYS A 186 -0.41 12.65 -34.98
N ASN A 187 -0.53 11.48 -35.60
CA ASN A 187 -0.08 10.22 -35.02
C ASN A 187 1.44 10.26 -34.84
N GLY A 188 1.91 9.93 -33.65
CA GLY A 188 3.33 9.75 -33.41
C GLY A 188 3.61 9.23 -32.02
N PHE A 189 4.90 9.16 -31.68
CA PHE A 189 5.35 8.66 -30.40
C PHE A 189 6.34 9.63 -29.78
N ILE A 190 6.30 9.72 -28.45
CA ILE A 190 7.33 10.36 -27.66
C ILE A 190 7.96 9.31 -26.74
N GLU A 191 9.27 9.39 -26.57
CA GLU A 191 9.98 8.59 -25.58
C GLU A 191 10.00 9.34 -24.25
N TRP A 192 9.47 8.71 -23.20
CA TRP A 192 9.40 9.29 -21.86
C TRP A 192 10.26 8.49 -20.88
N ILE A 193 11.08 9.20 -20.09
CA ILE A 193 11.98 8.61 -19.11
C ILE A 193 11.38 8.78 -17.71
N TYR A 194 11.09 7.66 -17.06
CA TYR A 194 10.68 7.57 -15.67
C TYR A 194 11.91 7.42 -14.78
N LYS A 195 12.05 8.30 -13.80
CA LYS A 195 13.26 8.40 -12.97
C LYS A 195 13.33 7.37 -11.84
N ILE A 196 12.18 6.89 -11.35
CA ILE A 196 12.09 6.03 -10.15
C ILE A 196 11.67 4.59 -10.48
N ASP A 197 10.88 4.39 -11.54
CA ASP A 197 10.35 3.08 -11.95
C ASP A 197 9.65 2.32 -10.80
N ASP A 198 9.96 1.04 -10.58
CA ASP A 198 9.47 0.21 -9.48
C ASP A 198 10.12 0.53 -8.12
N GLY A 199 11.00 1.53 -8.07
CA GLY A 199 11.73 1.93 -6.86
C GLY A 199 12.99 1.10 -6.57
N TYR A 200 13.44 0.27 -7.51
CA TYR A 200 14.73 -0.41 -7.44
C TYR A 200 15.89 0.56 -7.69
N ARG A 201 17.05 0.25 -7.12
CA ARG A 201 18.22 1.12 -7.14
C ARG A 201 19.49 0.34 -7.43
N HIS A 202 20.51 1.03 -7.91
CA HIS A 202 21.84 0.48 -8.12
C HIS A 202 22.90 1.45 -7.60
N ILE A 203 24.12 0.93 -7.43
CA ILE A 203 25.29 1.72 -7.05
C ILE A 203 26.07 2.05 -8.33
N GLU A 204 26.28 3.33 -8.57
CA GLU A 204 27.10 3.85 -9.66
C GLU A 204 28.12 4.85 -9.09
N ASN A 205 29.42 4.53 -9.18
CA ASN A 205 30.50 5.37 -8.65
C ASN A 205 30.32 5.75 -7.17
N GLY A 206 29.81 4.82 -6.36
CA GLY A 206 29.53 5.04 -4.93
C GLY A 206 28.23 5.81 -4.63
N LEU A 207 27.55 6.32 -5.65
CA LEU A 207 26.25 6.96 -5.53
C LEU A 207 25.13 5.94 -5.74
N ILE A 208 24.03 6.10 -5.02
CA ILE A 208 22.85 5.26 -5.15
C ILE A 208 21.83 6.00 -6.01
N LYS A 209 21.45 5.37 -7.13
CA LYS A 209 20.51 5.94 -8.10
C LYS A 209 19.35 4.98 -8.34
N PHE A 210 18.21 5.52 -8.71
CA PHE A 210 17.08 4.70 -9.13
C PHE A 210 17.32 4.09 -10.51
N ASN A 211 16.77 2.90 -10.71
CA ASN A 211 16.68 2.32 -12.03
C ASN A 211 15.68 3.14 -12.83
N ARG A 212 16.14 3.67 -13.97
CA ARG A 212 15.31 4.45 -14.87
C ARG A 212 14.71 3.54 -15.93
N THR A 213 13.47 3.82 -16.31
CA THR A 213 12.83 3.13 -17.42
C THR A 213 12.35 4.13 -18.46
N SER A 214 12.41 3.72 -19.72
CA SER A 214 11.92 4.52 -20.83
C SER A 214 10.74 3.82 -21.49
N ARG A 215 9.69 4.57 -21.85
CA ARG A 215 8.56 4.03 -22.63
C ARG A 215 8.20 4.94 -23.79
N LYS A 216 7.79 4.31 -24.90
CA LYS A 216 7.22 5.00 -26.05
C LYS A 216 5.72 5.22 -25.82
N LEU A 217 5.34 6.48 -25.66
CA LEU A 217 3.97 6.91 -25.44
C LEU A 217 3.36 7.36 -26.76
N TYR A 218 2.12 6.93 -27.01
CA TYR A 218 1.44 7.24 -28.26
C TYR A 218 0.68 8.57 -28.17
N ILE A 219 0.85 9.41 -29.18
CA ILE A 219 0.13 10.67 -29.34
C ILE A 219 -0.82 10.54 -30.53
N PRO A 220 -2.14 10.54 -30.32
CA PRO A 220 -3.12 10.39 -31.40
C PRO A 220 -3.26 11.66 -32.26
N GLY A 221 -3.04 12.83 -31.65
CA GLY A 221 -3.21 14.11 -32.29
C GLY A 221 -3.45 15.23 -31.29
N ILE A 222 -3.80 16.40 -31.81
CA ILE A 222 -4.04 17.62 -31.03
C ILE A 222 -5.55 17.88 -31.00
N ILE A 223 -6.09 18.10 -29.80
CA ILE A 223 -7.51 18.37 -29.58
C ILE A 223 -7.67 19.87 -29.34
N GLY A 224 -8.41 20.56 -30.21
CA GLY A 224 -8.74 21.97 -30.00
C GLY A 224 -10.01 22.11 -29.14
N LEU A 225 -9.94 22.99 -28.15
CA LEU A 225 -11.00 23.21 -27.15
C LEU A 225 -11.65 24.60 -27.27
N GLY A 226 -11.27 25.39 -28.27
CA GLY A 226 -11.85 26.72 -28.51
C GLY A 226 -11.21 27.84 -27.68
N ARG A 227 -11.83 29.04 -27.72
CA ARG A 227 -11.27 30.30 -27.17
C ARG A 227 -11.59 30.58 -25.69
N LYS A 228 -12.49 29.80 -25.07
CA LYS A 228 -12.82 29.81 -23.63
C LYS A 228 -13.42 28.46 -23.18
N PRO A 229 -12.71 27.34 -23.32
CA PRO A 229 -13.22 26.08 -22.79
C PRO A 229 -13.37 26.19 -21.28
N SER A 230 -14.56 25.92 -20.77
CA SER A 230 -14.79 25.84 -19.33
C SER A 230 -14.56 24.43 -18.80
N LYS A 231 -14.76 23.39 -19.63
CA LYS A 231 -14.74 22.00 -19.18
C LYS A 231 -14.44 21.01 -20.30
N VAL A 232 -13.60 20.01 -20.00
CA VAL A 232 -13.40 18.79 -20.78
C VAL A 232 -13.75 17.60 -19.90
N VAL A 233 -14.35 16.57 -20.48
CA VAL A 233 -14.62 15.30 -19.78
C VAL A 233 -13.96 14.17 -20.55
N ILE A 234 -13.11 13.42 -19.88
CA ILE A 234 -12.53 12.19 -20.43
C ILE A 234 -13.25 11.03 -19.77
N LYS A 235 -13.95 10.23 -20.57
CA LYS A 235 -14.64 9.01 -20.12
C LYS A 235 -13.80 7.80 -20.47
N CYS A 236 -13.60 6.92 -19.51
CA CYS A 236 -12.77 5.74 -19.63
C CYS A 236 -13.53 4.50 -19.20
N SER A 237 -13.47 3.44 -20.00
CA SER A 237 -14.09 2.15 -19.69
C SER A 237 -13.24 0.98 -20.17
N THR A 238 -13.54 -0.19 -19.62
CA THR A 238 -13.02 -1.49 -20.07
C THR A 238 -14.20 -2.45 -20.26
N THR A 239 -14.05 -3.56 -20.99
CA THR A 239 -15.09 -4.60 -21.06
C THR A 239 -15.01 -5.61 -19.91
N ASP A 240 -13.87 -5.67 -19.20
CA ASP A 240 -13.68 -6.47 -17.98
C ASP A 240 -13.89 -5.57 -16.76
N LEU A 241 -15.15 -5.32 -16.39
CA LEU A 241 -15.49 -4.34 -15.35
C LEU A 241 -15.84 -5.00 -14.03
N SER A 242 -15.08 -4.60 -13.02
CA SER A 242 -15.57 -4.59 -11.64
C SER A 242 -16.74 -3.61 -11.52
N PRO A 243 -17.87 -3.98 -10.88
CA PRO A 243 -18.90 -3.02 -10.50
C PRO A 243 -18.29 -1.81 -9.81
N ARG A 244 -18.91 -0.64 -10.00
CA ARG A 244 -18.46 0.58 -9.33
C ARG A 244 -19.48 1.00 -8.30
N MET A 245 -19.02 1.26 -7.08
CA MET A 245 -19.82 1.98 -6.10
C MET A 245 -19.66 3.47 -6.33
N SER A 246 -20.77 4.22 -6.18
CA SER A 246 -20.68 5.67 -6.02
C SER A 246 -19.71 5.96 -4.88
N SER A 247 -18.74 6.84 -5.13
CA SER A 247 -17.83 7.27 -4.08
C SER A 247 -18.65 7.99 -3.01
N ASP A 248 -18.79 7.40 -1.83
CA ASP A 248 -19.24 8.11 -0.64
C ASP A 248 -18.11 9.06 -0.25
N LEU A 249 -18.03 10.22 -0.92
CA LEU A 249 -17.13 11.27 -0.48
C LEU A 249 -17.68 11.80 0.83
N TYR A 250 -17.08 11.36 1.93
CA TYR A 250 -17.38 11.91 3.24
C TYR A 250 -16.93 13.37 3.28
N GLU A 251 -17.88 14.26 3.51
CA GLU A 251 -17.60 15.66 3.79
C GLU A 251 -17.19 15.79 5.26
N PHE A 252 -15.94 16.20 5.46
CA PHE A 252 -15.45 16.60 6.77
C PHE A 252 -15.49 18.12 6.85
N SER A 253 -16.01 18.65 7.96
CA SER A 253 -15.70 20.02 8.35
C SER A 253 -14.25 20.06 8.83
N PHE A 254 -13.49 21.02 8.30
CA PHE A 254 -12.11 21.27 8.69
C PHE A 254 -12.06 22.49 9.60
N ASN A 255 -11.29 22.41 10.68
CA ASN A 255 -10.94 23.55 11.50
C ASN A 255 -9.54 24.08 11.10
N ASN A 256 -9.09 25.14 11.76
CA ASN A 256 -7.77 25.73 11.51
C ASN A 256 -6.60 24.94 12.15
N ASN A 257 -6.86 23.82 12.84
CA ASN A 257 -5.80 22.99 13.41
C ASN A 257 -5.25 22.03 12.33
N VAL A 258 -3.97 22.21 12.00
CA VAL A 258 -3.28 21.41 10.97
C VAL A 258 -3.32 19.91 11.28
N ILE A 259 -3.12 19.51 12.54
CA ILE A 259 -3.09 18.08 12.92
C ILE A 259 -4.47 17.44 12.71
N ASP A 260 -5.55 18.10 13.15
CA ASP A 260 -6.92 17.62 12.91
C ASP A 260 -7.24 17.57 11.42
N PHE A 261 -6.84 18.59 10.64
CA PHE A 261 -6.96 18.58 9.18
C PHE A 261 -6.27 17.36 8.54
N LEU A 262 -5.05 17.03 8.97
CA LEU A 262 -4.31 15.89 8.44
C LEU A 262 -4.89 14.55 8.85
N ILE A 263 -5.35 14.40 10.09
CA ILE A 263 -6.04 13.18 10.55
C ILE A 263 -7.33 12.96 9.74
N ARG A 264 -8.15 14.00 9.55
CA ARG A 264 -9.37 13.93 8.73
C ARG A 264 -9.05 13.60 7.27
N SER A 265 -8.02 14.23 6.71
CA SER A 265 -7.56 13.93 5.35
C SER A 265 -7.10 12.48 5.22
N ARG A 266 -6.38 11.96 6.21
CA ARG A 266 -5.98 10.56 6.26
C ARG A 266 -7.17 9.60 6.28
N ILE A 267 -8.19 9.87 7.10
CA ILE A 267 -9.43 9.07 7.15
C ILE A 267 -10.19 9.16 5.81
N LYS A 268 -10.24 10.35 5.20
CA LYS A 268 -10.84 10.50 3.88
C LYS A 268 -10.07 9.72 2.82
N ALA A 269 -8.74 9.73 2.84
CA ALA A 269 -7.91 8.92 1.96
C ALA A 269 -8.16 7.42 2.15
N LEU A 270 -8.34 6.96 3.40
CA LEU A 270 -8.70 5.57 3.71
C LEU A 270 -9.99 5.14 3.00
N SER A 271 -11.00 6.02 2.93
CA SER A 271 -12.27 5.75 2.24
C SER A 271 -12.16 5.60 0.72
N THR A 272 -11.02 5.97 0.13
CA THR A 272 -10.76 5.80 -1.31
C THR A 272 -10.21 4.42 -1.68
N PHE A 273 -9.79 3.60 -0.69
CA PHE A 273 -9.47 2.19 -0.91
C PHE A 273 -10.75 1.36 -0.99
N GLY A 274 -10.77 0.40 -1.90
CA GLY A 274 -11.96 -0.38 -2.22
C GLY A 274 -12.20 -0.48 -3.71
N GLN A 275 -12.27 -1.71 -4.21
CA GLN A 275 -12.98 -2.04 -5.42
C GLN A 275 -14.26 -2.82 -5.10
N SER A 276 -15.19 -2.85 -6.05
CA SER A 276 -16.42 -3.64 -5.90
C SER A 276 -16.37 -4.82 -6.84
N ILE A 277 -16.62 -6.02 -6.34
CA ILE A 277 -16.56 -7.26 -7.10
C ILE A 277 -17.97 -7.84 -7.18
N SER A 278 -18.43 -8.21 -8.38
CA SER A 278 -19.69 -8.92 -8.56
C SER A 278 -19.49 -10.41 -8.32
N LEU A 279 -20.24 -10.99 -7.39
CA LEU A 279 -20.21 -12.41 -7.08
C LEU A 279 -21.64 -12.93 -7.04
N ASN A 280 -22.03 -13.74 -8.04
CA ASN A 280 -23.37 -14.34 -8.15
C ASN A 280 -24.53 -13.32 -8.05
N GLY A 281 -24.37 -12.13 -8.64
CA GLY A 281 -25.36 -11.05 -8.60
C GLY A 281 -25.26 -10.12 -7.39
N ASP A 282 -24.38 -10.44 -6.42
CA ASP A 282 -24.13 -9.63 -5.24
C ASP A 282 -22.85 -8.78 -5.41
N VAL A 283 -22.92 -7.49 -5.07
CA VAL A 283 -21.73 -6.61 -5.07
C VAL A 283 -21.03 -6.66 -3.72
N LEU A 284 -19.74 -6.97 -3.71
CA LEU A 284 -18.88 -7.04 -2.53
C LEU A 284 -17.82 -5.93 -2.57
N TRP A 285 -17.74 -5.11 -1.53
CA TRP A 285 -16.60 -4.19 -1.34
C TRP A 285 -15.39 -4.99 -0.86
N VAL A 286 -14.25 -4.82 -1.52
CA VAL A 286 -12.98 -5.46 -1.17
C VAL A 286 -11.84 -4.47 -1.38
N PRO A 287 -11.05 -4.12 -0.36
CA PRO A 287 -9.94 -3.20 -0.52
C PRO A 287 -8.78 -3.85 -1.29
N GLU A 288 -8.27 -3.14 -2.28
CA GLU A 288 -7.01 -3.46 -2.94
C GLU A 288 -5.81 -3.24 -2.01
N ALA A 289 -4.66 -3.85 -2.32
CA ALA A 289 -3.45 -3.72 -1.53
C ALA A 289 -2.88 -2.29 -1.54
N GLY A 290 -3.08 -1.53 -2.62
CA GLY A 290 -2.50 -0.21 -2.81
C GLY A 290 -2.98 0.53 -4.06
N GLY A 291 -2.33 1.63 -4.39
CA GLY A 291 -2.41 2.27 -5.72
C GLY A 291 -1.55 1.54 -6.75
N TRP A 292 -1.58 2.01 -8.00
CA TRP A 292 -0.70 1.57 -9.08
C TRP A 292 -0.60 0.03 -9.28
N TRP A 293 0.57 -0.59 -9.09
CA TRP A 293 0.77 -2.04 -9.29
C TRP A 293 0.10 -2.91 -8.23
N PHE A 294 -0.38 -2.30 -7.14
CA PHE A 294 -1.08 -2.97 -6.06
C PHE A 294 -2.59 -2.72 -6.07
N ARG A 295 -3.16 -2.30 -7.21
CA ARG A 295 -4.61 -2.20 -7.40
C ARG A 295 -5.37 -3.54 -7.42
N GLU A 296 -4.68 -4.64 -7.15
CA GLU A 296 -5.26 -5.98 -6.99
C GLU A 296 -5.54 -6.27 -5.51
N VAL A 297 -6.44 -7.22 -5.23
CA VAL A 297 -6.72 -7.66 -3.85
C VAL A 297 -5.71 -8.73 -3.43
N TRP A 298 -5.09 -8.50 -2.28
CA TRP A 298 -4.25 -9.47 -1.58
C TRP A 298 -4.87 -9.76 -0.22
N SER A 299 -5.03 -11.04 0.09
CA SER A 299 -5.75 -11.49 1.29
C SER A 299 -5.20 -10.90 2.57
N ARG A 300 -3.86 -10.88 2.67
CA ARG A 300 -3.11 -10.38 3.82
C ARG A 300 -3.26 -8.87 3.97
N ASP A 301 -2.95 -8.10 2.93
CA ASP A 301 -3.03 -6.64 2.90
C ASP A 301 -4.43 -6.14 3.25
N MET A 302 -5.46 -6.78 2.69
CA MET A 302 -6.85 -6.50 3.01
C MET A 302 -7.14 -6.66 4.50
N LEU A 303 -6.80 -7.82 5.08
CA LEU A 303 -7.16 -8.13 6.47
C LEU A 303 -6.33 -7.32 7.47
N GLU A 304 -5.06 -7.10 7.15
CA GLU A 304 -4.16 -6.26 7.93
C GLU A 304 -4.63 -4.79 7.95
N GLY A 305 -4.97 -4.25 6.78
CA GLY A 305 -5.53 -2.91 6.66
C GLY A 305 -6.86 -2.77 7.40
N ILE A 306 -7.76 -3.77 7.33
CA ILE A 306 -9.00 -3.75 8.11
C ILE A 306 -8.72 -3.82 9.62
N LEU A 307 -7.79 -4.67 10.07
CA LEU A 307 -7.46 -4.82 11.50
C LEU A 307 -7.11 -3.47 12.16
N TRP A 308 -6.31 -2.66 11.46
CA TRP A 308 -5.81 -1.37 11.92
C TRP A 308 -6.68 -0.16 11.56
N ASN A 309 -7.83 -0.41 10.94
CA ASN A 309 -8.81 0.61 10.56
C ASN A 309 -10.24 0.26 10.96
N ILE A 310 -10.48 -0.83 11.69
CA ILE A 310 -11.83 -1.32 11.98
C ILE A 310 -12.66 -0.33 12.81
N ASN A 311 -12.07 0.39 13.77
CA ASN A 311 -12.82 1.42 14.50
C ASN A 311 -13.20 2.56 13.56
N THR A 312 -12.27 2.98 12.71
CA THR A 312 -12.49 4.01 11.69
C THR A 312 -13.61 3.59 10.74
N TYR A 313 -13.59 2.37 10.22
CA TYR A 313 -14.65 1.86 9.35
C TYR A 313 -16.01 1.80 10.04
N LEU A 314 -16.08 1.29 11.28
CA LEU A 314 -17.35 1.06 11.95
C LEU A 314 -17.98 2.34 12.52
N TYR A 315 -17.17 3.22 13.10
CA TYR A 315 -17.68 4.36 13.87
C TYR A 315 -17.55 5.70 13.17
N VAL A 316 -16.53 5.89 12.31
CA VAL A 316 -16.33 7.14 11.57
C VAL A 316 -16.99 7.06 10.20
N LEU A 317 -16.62 6.04 9.41
CA LEU A 317 -17.16 5.85 8.05
C LEU A 317 -18.52 5.13 8.03
N LYS A 318 -18.95 4.56 9.16
CA LYS A 318 -20.23 3.84 9.31
C LYS A 318 -20.42 2.68 8.31
N TRP A 319 -19.33 2.02 7.92
CA TRP A 319 -19.30 0.93 6.93
C TRP A 319 -19.59 -0.46 7.53
N PHE A 320 -20.40 -0.51 8.59
CA PHE A 320 -20.81 -1.76 9.25
C PHE A 320 -21.26 -2.84 8.26
N HIS A 321 -22.21 -2.53 7.37
CA HIS A 321 -22.75 -3.50 6.43
C HIS A 321 -21.72 -4.02 5.43
N ARG A 322 -20.76 -3.17 4.99
CA ARG A 322 -19.69 -3.56 4.06
C ARG A 322 -18.74 -4.56 4.71
N ILE A 323 -18.26 -4.23 5.90
CA ILE A 323 -17.38 -5.10 6.68
C ILE A 323 -18.09 -6.41 7.01
N ARG A 324 -19.37 -6.36 7.43
CA ARG A 324 -20.17 -7.55 7.71
C ARG A 324 -20.26 -8.48 6.49
N LYS A 325 -20.61 -7.93 5.32
CA LYS A 325 -20.79 -8.68 4.08
C LYS A 325 -19.48 -9.33 3.65
N LEU A 326 -18.38 -8.59 3.74
CA LEU A 326 -17.01 -9.09 3.51
C LEU A 326 -16.68 -10.27 4.45
N LEU A 327 -16.81 -10.08 5.76
CA LEU A 327 -16.46 -11.13 6.72
C LEU A 327 -17.32 -12.38 6.55
N LYS A 328 -18.64 -12.22 6.33
CA LYS A 328 -19.53 -13.34 6.04
C LYS A 328 -19.06 -14.09 4.80
N PHE A 329 -18.77 -13.38 3.71
CA PHE A 329 -18.27 -13.98 2.47
C PHE A 329 -16.99 -14.77 2.70
N PHE A 330 -15.98 -14.20 3.37
CA PHE A 330 -14.71 -14.88 3.57
C PHE A 330 -14.81 -16.08 4.51
N LEU A 331 -15.59 -15.97 5.59
CA LEU A 331 -15.85 -17.09 6.50
C LEU A 331 -16.63 -18.22 5.84
N GLU A 332 -17.55 -17.93 4.91
CA GLU A 332 -18.36 -18.95 4.25
C GLU A 332 -17.70 -19.56 3.02
N LYS A 333 -17.10 -18.73 2.17
CA LYS A 333 -16.70 -19.09 0.80
C LYS A 333 -15.18 -19.22 0.60
N MET A 334 -14.37 -18.48 1.35
CA MET A 334 -12.94 -18.33 1.03
C MET A 334 -12.00 -19.12 1.93
N VAL A 335 -12.48 -19.58 3.09
CA VAL A 335 -11.82 -20.70 3.79
C VAL A 335 -12.26 -22.00 3.09
N PHE A 336 -11.95 -22.11 1.79
CA PHE A 336 -12.13 -23.33 1.01
C PHE A 336 -10.92 -24.23 1.30
N GLN A 337 -11.17 -25.50 1.62
CA GLN A 337 -10.12 -26.45 2.04
C GLN A 337 -9.20 -25.98 3.19
N SER A 338 -9.69 -25.09 4.06
CA SER A 338 -9.04 -24.62 5.31
C SER A 338 -8.02 -23.48 5.19
N TYR A 339 -7.73 -23.00 3.99
CA TYR A 339 -6.69 -21.97 3.77
C TYR A 339 -7.19 -20.84 2.89
N MET A 340 -6.56 -19.69 3.02
CA MET A 340 -6.71 -18.58 2.09
C MET A 340 -5.46 -18.48 1.24
N HIS A 341 -5.67 -18.34 -0.07
CA HIS A 341 -4.58 -18.04 -1.01
C HIS A 341 -4.14 -16.59 -0.87
N THR A 342 -2.90 -16.31 -1.27
CA THR A 342 -2.31 -14.98 -1.25
C THR A 342 -3.18 -13.97 -2.00
N LYS A 343 -3.69 -14.31 -3.19
CA LYS A 343 -4.76 -13.56 -3.83
C LYS A 343 -6.06 -14.35 -3.75
N PRO A 344 -7.12 -13.77 -3.15
CA PRO A 344 -8.32 -14.53 -2.84
C PRO A 344 -9.07 -15.01 -4.09
N PHE A 345 -9.06 -14.23 -5.18
CA PHE A 345 -9.90 -14.52 -6.35
C PHE A 345 -9.20 -15.29 -7.47
N ASN A 346 -7.94 -15.66 -7.29
CA ASN A 346 -7.15 -16.39 -8.28
C ASN A 346 -7.06 -17.88 -7.93
N ARG A 347 -7.36 -18.74 -8.90
CA ARG A 347 -7.18 -20.19 -8.74
C ARG A 347 -5.70 -20.55 -8.93
N GLY A 348 -5.12 -21.29 -7.98
CA GLY A 348 -3.75 -21.82 -8.08
C GLY A 348 -2.65 -20.96 -7.45
N ASP A 349 -3.00 -19.89 -6.72
CA ASP A 349 -2.03 -19.09 -5.98
C ASP A 349 -1.50 -19.83 -4.73
N GLU A 350 -0.34 -19.39 -4.22
CA GLU A 350 0.27 -19.95 -3.02
C GLU A 350 -0.59 -19.71 -1.76
N TYR A 351 -0.39 -20.53 -0.74
CA TYR A 351 -1.04 -20.36 0.57
C TYR A 351 -0.46 -19.15 1.31
N SER A 352 -1.33 -18.38 1.98
CA SER A 352 -0.91 -17.39 2.97
C SER A 352 -1.04 -17.98 4.38
N SER A 353 0.08 -18.00 5.11
CA SER A 353 0.13 -18.51 6.50
C SER A 353 -0.48 -17.55 7.52
N ASP A 354 -0.63 -16.29 7.13
CA ASP A 354 -1.04 -15.15 7.95
C ASP A 354 -2.49 -14.70 7.68
N ALA A 355 -3.02 -14.85 6.45
CA ALA A 355 -4.37 -14.39 6.12
C ALA A 355 -5.46 -15.07 6.97
N VAL A 356 -5.35 -16.38 7.21
CA VAL A 356 -6.36 -17.13 7.97
C VAL A 356 -6.46 -16.66 9.43
N PRO A 357 -5.38 -16.61 10.23
CA PRO A 357 -5.48 -16.07 11.59
C PRO A 357 -5.89 -14.60 11.60
N LEU A 358 -5.46 -13.78 10.63
CA LEU A 358 -5.93 -12.39 10.50
C LEU A 358 -7.45 -12.30 10.30
N LEU A 359 -8.04 -13.16 9.47
CA LEU A 359 -9.49 -13.22 9.27
C LEU A 359 -10.22 -13.47 10.60
N PHE A 360 -9.73 -14.41 11.41
CA PHE A 360 -10.32 -14.70 12.72
C PHE A 360 -10.14 -13.55 13.72
N ILE A 361 -9.00 -12.86 13.70
CA ILE A 361 -8.76 -11.67 14.54
C ILE A 361 -9.76 -10.56 14.16
N VAL A 362 -9.91 -10.27 12.87
CA VAL A 362 -10.82 -9.22 12.38
C VAL A 362 -12.27 -9.59 12.64
N ALA A 363 -12.68 -10.82 12.33
CA ALA A 363 -14.05 -11.29 12.51
C ALA A 363 -14.48 -11.28 13.97
N SER A 364 -13.62 -11.76 14.87
CA SER A 364 -13.91 -11.77 16.31
C SER A 364 -13.98 -10.37 16.89
N LYS A 365 -13.08 -9.47 16.48
CA LYS A 365 -13.11 -8.05 16.89
C LYS A 365 -14.38 -7.37 16.40
N TYR A 366 -14.75 -7.55 15.13
CA TYR A 366 -15.99 -7.02 14.56
C TYR A 366 -17.22 -7.53 15.32
N ALA A 367 -17.34 -8.85 15.51
CA ALA A 367 -18.51 -9.46 16.11
C ALA A 367 -18.70 -9.01 17.56
N LEU A 368 -17.61 -8.93 18.33
CA LEU A 368 -17.64 -8.41 19.70
C LEU A 368 -18.06 -6.94 19.74
N MET A 369 -17.50 -6.09 18.86
CA MET A 369 -17.81 -4.65 18.81
C MET A 369 -19.25 -4.35 18.41
N LYS A 370 -19.89 -5.25 17.65
CA LYS A 370 -21.24 -5.05 17.11
C LYS A 370 -22.30 -5.96 17.74
N GLY A 371 -21.91 -6.88 18.62
CA GLY A 371 -22.81 -7.93 19.13
C GLY A 371 -23.35 -8.83 18.02
N ASP A 372 -22.59 -9.06 16.95
CA ASP A 372 -23.04 -9.81 15.77
C ASP A 372 -22.87 -11.32 15.98
N ILE A 373 -23.89 -11.94 16.59
CA ILE A 373 -23.90 -13.37 16.96
C ILE A 373 -23.70 -14.27 15.73
N ASP A 374 -24.32 -13.97 14.58
CA ASP A 374 -24.18 -14.78 13.35
C ASP A 374 -22.73 -14.81 12.84
N ILE A 375 -22.02 -13.67 12.87
CA ILE A 375 -20.60 -13.65 12.51
C ILE A 375 -19.76 -14.40 13.56
N ALA A 376 -20.05 -14.22 14.86
CA ALA A 376 -19.34 -14.91 15.93
C ALA A 376 -19.44 -16.44 15.81
N GLU A 377 -20.64 -16.98 15.61
CA GLU A 377 -20.87 -18.42 15.45
C GLU A 377 -20.18 -18.98 14.20
N LYS A 378 -20.26 -18.27 13.06
CA LYS A 378 -19.53 -18.66 11.83
C LYS A 378 -18.03 -18.67 12.04
N CYS A 379 -17.51 -17.65 12.75
CA CYS A 379 -16.11 -17.53 13.08
C CYS A 379 -15.62 -18.72 13.92
N LEU A 380 -16.33 -19.05 15.01
CA LEU A 380 -15.99 -20.16 15.89
C LEU A 380 -16.08 -21.52 15.19
N ARG A 381 -17.18 -21.78 14.45
CA ARG A 381 -17.36 -23.02 13.69
C ARG A 381 -16.24 -23.21 12.66
N LYS A 382 -15.89 -22.14 11.93
CA LYS A 382 -14.83 -22.23 10.93
C LYS A 382 -13.45 -22.37 11.57
N LEU A 383 -13.19 -21.72 12.70
CA LEU A 383 -11.96 -21.87 13.47
C LEU A 383 -11.75 -23.34 13.89
N SER A 384 -12.74 -23.97 14.51
CA SER A 384 -12.65 -25.39 14.90
C SER A 384 -12.33 -26.31 13.71
N TYR A 385 -12.98 -26.07 12.57
CA TYR A 385 -12.70 -26.82 11.34
C TYR A 385 -11.24 -26.64 10.87
N VAL A 386 -10.73 -25.41 10.87
CA VAL A 386 -9.35 -25.13 10.46
C VAL A 386 -8.35 -25.75 11.43
N LEU A 387 -8.57 -25.68 12.75
CA LEU A 387 -7.69 -26.30 13.74
C LEU A 387 -7.59 -27.82 13.57
N LYS A 388 -8.70 -28.49 13.22
CA LYS A 388 -8.68 -29.91 12.84
C LYS A 388 -7.79 -30.15 11.62
N LYS A 389 -7.91 -29.31 10.59
CA LYS A 389 -7.18 -29.45 9.33
C LYS A 389 -5.68 -29.18 9.46
N LEU A 390 -5.28 -28.22 10.28
CA LEU A 390 -3.87 -27.99 10.62
C LEU A 390 -3.19 -29.24 11.21
N ARG A 391 -3.94 -30.10 11.92
CA ARG A 391 -3.43 -31.38 12.43
C ARG A 391 -3.28 -32.44 11.34
N GLU A 392 -4.17 -32.45 10.37
CA GLU A 392 -4.21 -33.45 9.29
C GLU A 392 -3.13 -33.21 8.22
N ASN A 393 -2.62 -31.98 8.09
CA ASN A 393 -1.58 -31.64 7.11
C ASN A 393 -0.23 -32.33 7.36
N PHE A 394 0.59 -32.41 6.31
CA PHE A 394 1.89 -33.07 6.30
C PHE A 394 3.06 -32.09 6.24
N LEU A 395 4.13 -32.37 7.00
CA LEU A 395 5.34 -31.54 7.04
C LEU A 395 6.20 -31.67 5.77
N ASP A 396 6.02 -32.73 4.99
CA ASP A 396 6.85 -33.04 3.83
C ASP A 396 6.25 -32.58 2.50
N GLU A 397 5.07 -31.96 2.52
CA GLU A 397 4.42 -31.40 1.34
C GLU A 397 5.13 -30.10 0.89
N LYS A 398 5.68 -30.11 -0.32
CA LYS A 398 6.32 -28.93 -0.93
C LYS A 398 5.28 -27.84 -1.20
N ASN A 399 5.56 -26.62 -0.75
CA ASN A 399 4.62 -25.51 -0.73
C ASN A 399 3.30 -25.87 -0.01
N GLY A 400 3.37 -26.79 0.96
CA GLY A 400 2.22 -27.25 1.70
C GLY A 400 1.61 -26.18 2.61
N PRO A 401 0.36 -26.38 3.05
CA PRO A 401 -0.29 -25.50 4.01
C PRO A 401 0.38 -25.55 5.40
N PRO A 402 0.11 -24.57 6.29
CA PRO A 402 0.62 -24.57 7.66
C PRO A 402 0.26 -25.84 8.44
N VAL A 403 1.14 -26.33 9.32
CA VAL A 403 0.95 -27.60 10.04
C VAL A 403 1.05 -27.38 11.54
N TYR A 404 0.08 -27.86 12.31
CA TYR A 404 0.15 -27.85 13.77
C TYR A 404 0.85 -29.10 14.31
N ARG A 405 2.00 -28.93 14.95
CA ARG A 405 2.74 -30.00 15.63
C ARG A 405 3.37 -29.48 16.92
N ASN A 406 3.50 -30.34 17.92
CA ASN A 406 4.20 -30.03 19.18
C ASN A 406 3.72 -28.77 19.93
N GLY A 407 2.51 -28.28 19.64
CA GLY A 407 1.97 -27.06 20.24
C GLY A 407 2.32 -25.77 19.49
N LEU A 408 2.82 -25.83 18.26
CA LEU A 408 3.11 -24.67 17.42
C LEU A 408 2.70 -24.92 15.96
N ILE A 409 2.65 -23.85 15.19
CA ILE A 409 2.36 -23.84 13.75
C ILE A 409 3.68 -23.76 12.99
N TYR A 410 3.90 -24.76 12.15
CA TYR A 410 4.96 -24.82 11.17
C TYR A 410 4.45 -24.28 9.83
N SER A 411 5.30 -23.59 9.09
CA SER A 411 4.95 -22.92 7.85
C SER A 411 6.12 -22.92 6.87
N VAL A 412 5.81 -22.71 5.60
CA VAL A 412 6.83 -22.46 4.58
C VAL A 412 7.33 -21.02 4.75
N PRO A 413 8.66 -20.76 4.71
CA PRO A 413 9.21 -19.44 5.05
C PRO A 413 8.63 -18.26 4.24
N ASN A 414 8.37 -18.45 2.95
CA ASN A 414 7.82 -17.41 2.06
C ASN A 414 6.28 -17.38 1.98
N HIS A 415 5.56 -18.15 2.80
CA HIS A 415 4.10 -18.05 2.87
C HIS A 415 3.62 -16.98 3.88
N SER A 416 4.55 -16.32 4.58
CA SER A 416 4.30 -15.16 5.45
C SER A 416 4.49 -13.86 4.68
N TRP A 417 4.21 -12.72 5.31
CA TRP A 417 4.43 -11.38 4.74
C TRP A 417 5.86 -11.11 4.29
N THR A 418 6.84 -11.88 4.75
CA THR A 418 8.20 -11.90 4.20
C THR A 418 8.28 -12.94 3.07
N ASP A 419 7.80 -12.59 1.88
CA ASP A 419 7.61 -13.53 0.77
C ASP A 419 8.60 -13.36 -0.39
N SER A 420 9.48 -12.34 -0.35
CA SER A 420 10.50 -12.17 -1.40
C SER A 420 11.46 -13.37 -1.52
N ARG A 421 11.99 -13.56 -2.73
CA ARG A 421 12.91 -14.63 -3.09
C ARG A 421 14.18 -14.07 -3.70
N ILE A 422 15.30 -14.75 -3.47
CA ILE A 422 16.63 -14.31 -3.91
C ILE A 422 17.40 -15.44 -4.58
N TRP A 423 18.33 -15.07 -5.45
CA TRP A 423 19.31 -16.02 -5.98
C TRP A 423 20.36 -16.37 -4.92
N TYR A 424 20.46 -17.67 -4.64
CA TYR A 424 21.50 -18.28 -3.83
C TYR A 424 22.11 -19.44 -4.62
N LYS A 425 23.41 -19.32 -4.98
CA LYS A 425 24.07 -20.20 -5.95
C LYS A 425 23.24 -20.24 -7.25
N LYS A 426 22.75 -21.41 -7.65
CA LYS A 426 21.88 -21.62 -8.84
C LYS A 426 20.38 -21.71 -8.52
N TYR A 427 19.97 -21.39 -7.29
CA TYR A 427 18.61 -21.60 -6.79
C TYR A 427 17.92 -20.30 -6.39
N ILE A 428 16.60 -20.23 -6.57
CA ILE A 428 15.75 -19.14 -6.07
C ILE A 428 15.17 -19.57 -4.72
N VAL A 429 15.61 -18.94 -3.64
CA VAL A 429 15.28 -19.33 -2.26
C VAL A 429 14.56 -18.22 -1.51
N PRO A 430 13.74 -18.51 -0.48
CA PRO A 430 13.14 -17.49 0.37
C PRO A 430 14.20 -16.58 1.02
N SER A 431 14.11 -15.27 0.83
CA SER A 431 15.09 -14.31 1.40
C SER A 431 15.08 -14.27 2.92
N ARG A 432 13.97 -14.73 3.51
CA ARG A 432 13.81 -14.87 4.95
C ARG A 432 14.85 -15.80 5.56
N ILE A 433 15.27 -16.86 4.86
CA ILE A 433 16.25 -17.81 5.39
C ILE A 433 17.65 -17.16 5.28
N PRO A 434 18.36 -16.93 6.40
CA PRO A 434 19.72 -16.39 6.36
C PRO A 434 20.67 -17.27 5.55
N VAL A 435 21.62 -16.66 4.85
CA VAL A 435 22.64 -17.36 4.05
C VAL A 435 23.35 -18.44 4.87
N LYS A 436 23.73 -18.15 6.12
CA LYS A 436 24.34 -19.13 7.03
C LYS A 436 23.50 -20.40 7.24
N ILE A 437 22.18 -20.26 7.33
CA ILE A 437 21.28 -21.42 7.48
C ILE A 437 21.16 -22.17 6.15
N LEU A 438 21.15 -21.45 5.02
CA LEU A 438 21.17 -22.04 3.68
C LEU A 438 22.46 -22.85 3.44
N ASP A 439 23.62 -22.34 3.87
CA ASP A 439 24.91 -23.05 3.79
C ASP A 439 24.84 -24.37 4.57
N GLN A 440 24.39 -24.34 5.82
CA GLN A 440 24.26 -25.52 6.67
C GLN A 440 23.25 -26.54 6.14
N LEU A 441 22.14 -26.09 5.55
CA LEU A 441 21.17 -26.97 4.92
C LEU A 441 21.73 -27.59 3.63
N TYR A 442 22.50 -26.83 2.84
CA TYR A 442 23.17 -27.33 1.65
C TYR A 442 24.23 -28.38 1.99
N GLU A 443 25.04 -28.14 3.01
CA GLU A 443 26.02 -29.12 3.52
C GLU A 443 25.34 -30.41 3.99
N TYR A 444 24.17 -30.29 4.63
CA TYR A 444 23.45 -31.45 5.15
C TYR A 444 22.72 -32.27 4.08
N LYS A 445 22.10 -31.63 3.07
CA LYS A 445 21.23 -32.31 2.09
C LYS A 445 21.76 -32.32 0.65
N GLY A 446 22.89 -31.68 0.38
CA GLY A 446 23.32 -31.39 -0.99
C GLY A 446 22.21 -30.68 -1.76
N GLU A 447 21.95 -31.11 -3.00
CA GLU A 447 20.91 -30.52 -3.86
C GLU A 447 19.48 -30.70 -3.30
N GLY A 448 19.25 -31.69 -2.42
CA GLY A 448 17.96 -31.91 -1.78
C GLY A 448 17.54 -30.82 -0.80
N PHE A 449 18.44 -29.88 -0.45
CA PHE A 449 18.09 -28.72 0.39
C PHE A 449 17.01 -27.84 -0.26
N TYR A 450 16.99 -27.76 -1.60
CA TYR A 450 16.12 -26.86 -2.34
C TYR A 450 14.64 -27.22 -2.16
N GLU A 451 14.32 -28.51 -2.09
CA GLU A 451 12.95 -28.92 -1.76
C GLU A 451 12.64 -28.72 -0.27
N GLU A 452 13.64 -28.86 0.60
CA GLU A 452 13.47 -28.75 2.04
C GLU A 452 13.09 -27.34 2.50
N ILE A 453 13.65 -26.30 1.87
CA ILE A 453 13.36 -24.90 2.19
C ILE A 453 11.93 -24.47 1.84
N TYR A 454 11.24 -25.23 0.98
CA TYR A 454 9.85 -24.99 0.58
C TYR A 454 8.85 -25.89 1.32
N LYS A 455 9.26 -26.59 2.37
CA LYS A 455 8.37 -27.42 3.20
C LYS A 455 7.90 -26.65 4.44
N PRO A 456 6.70 -26.93 4.99
CA PRO A 456 6.21 -26.32 6.21
C PRO A 456 6.91 -26.91 7.44
N LYS A 457 8.22 -26.67 7.55
CA LYS A 457 9.10 -27.17 8.60
C LYS A 457 9.76 -26.07 9.43
N TYR A 458 9.35 -24.83 9.20
CA TYR A 458 9.88 -23.66 9.88
C TYR A 458 8.86 -23.11 10.87
N LEU A 459 9.34 -22.68 12.03
CA LEU A 459 8.56 -21.94 13.00
C LEU A 459 8.84 -20.44 12.80
N LEU A 460 7.78 -19.70 12.51
CA LEU A 460 7.82 -18.26 12.33
C LEU A 460 7.13 -17.59 13.53
N PRO A 461 7.78 -16.65 14.24
CA PRO A 461 7.25 -16.09 15.48
C PRO A 461 5.92 -15.37 15.27
N GLU A 462 5.80 -14.58 14.20
CA GLU A 462 4.63 -13.75 13.93
C GLU A 462 3.41 -14.57 13.51
N ILE A 463 3.62 -15.69 12.80
CA ILE A 463 2.54 -16.59 12.43
C ILE A 463 1.96 -17.26 13.69
N ASN A 464 2.84 -17.73 14.57
CA ASN A 464 2.42 -18.33 15.84
C ASN A 464 1.73 -17.30 16.75
N ALA A 465 2.25 -16.07 16.80
CA ALA A 465 1.64 -14.97 17.54
C ALA A 465 0.26 -14.57 16.99
N LEU A 466 0.08 -14.54 15.67
CA LEU A 466 -1.21 -14.31 15.02
C LEU A 466 -2.23 -15.38 15.40
N TRP A 467 -1.84 -16.67 15.37
CA TRP A 467 -2.72 -17.75 15.80
C TRP A 467 -3.11 -17.66 17.29
N ILE A 468 -2.15 -17.38 18.17
CA ILE A 468 -2.42 -17.16 19.60
C ILE A 468 -3.39 -15.99 19.78
N LYS A 469 -3.19 -14.88 19.06
CA LYS A 469 -4.07 -13.72 19.11
C LYS A 469 -5.48 -14.02 18.59
N ALA A 470 -5.58 -14.77 17.49
CA ALA A 470 -6.85 -15.21 16.93
C ALA A 470 -7.64 -16.07 17.92
N LEU A 471 -6.99 -17.09 18.49
CA LEU A 471 -7.58 -17.98 19.49
C LEU A 471 -8.04 -17.20 20.73
N SER A 472 -7.17 -16.34 21.26
CA SER A 472 -7.48 -15.49 22.43
C SER A 472 -8.67 -14.57 22.19
N ASN A 473 -8.71 -13.89 21.04
CA ASN A 473 -9.82 -13.01 20.70
C ASN A 473 -11.13 -13.79 20.50
N CYS A 474 -11.09 -14.96 19.86
CA CYS A 474 -12.27 -15.80 19.66
C CYS A 474 -12.83 -16.35 20.98
N VAL A 475 -11.97 -16.81 21.90
CA VAL A 475 -12.38 -17.23 23.25
C VAL A 475 -13.02 -16.07 24.00
N LYS A 476 -12.35 -14.91 24.04
CA LYS A 476 -12.89 -13.71 24.70
C LYS A 476 -14.22 -13.27 24.10
N MET A 477 -14.35 -13.31 22.78
CA MET A 477 -15.60 -12.99 22.08
C MET A 477 -16.72 -13.94 22.49
N ALA A 478 -16.46 -15.25 22.48
CA ALA A 478 -17.45 -16.26 22.86
C ALA A 478 -17.91 -16.09 24.31
N GLU A 479 -16.98 -15.87 25.24
CA GLU A 479 -17.28 -15.67 26.67
C GLU A 479 -18.10 -14.38 26.90
N LEU A 480 -17.74 -13.26 26.26
CA LEU A 480 -18.45 -11.99 26.43
C LEU A 480 -19.81 -11.94 25.72
N LEU A 481 -19.99 -12.69 24.63
CA LEU A 481 -21.27 -12.81 23.93
C LEU A 481 -22.12 -13.99 24.42
N ASN A 482 -21.64 -14.75 25.40
CA ASN A 482 -22.28 -15.95 25.93
C ASN A 482 -22.62 -17.01 24.84
N ILE A 483 -21.68 -17.25 23.92
CA ILE A 483 -21.80 -18.21 22.83
C ILE A 483 -20.95 -19.45 23.15
N SER A 484 -21.50 -20.64 22.92
CA SER A 484 -20.76 -21.90 23.10
C SER A 484 -19.70 -22.09 22.01
N TYR A 485 -18.57 -22.70 22.38
CA TYR A 485 -17.49 -23.00 21.45
C TYR A 485 -16.82 -24.33 21.79
N ASP A 486 -16.14 -24.91 20.81
CA ASP A 486 -15.40 -26.16 20.98
C ASP A 486 -14.26 -25.98 21.98
N ARG A 487 -14.22 -26.84 23.02
CA ARG A 487 -13.18 -26.82 24.07
C ARG A 487 -11.76 -26.96 23.50
N GLU A 488 -11.63 -27.59 22.34
CA GLU A 488 -10.35 -27.69 21.62
C GLU A 488 -9.72 -26.31 21.36
N ILE A 489 -10.51 -25.27 21.07
CA ILE A 489 -10.00 -23.91 20.83
C ILE A 489 -9.18 -23.42 22.04
N LYS A 490 -9.67 -23.64 23.26
CA LYS A 490 -8.97 -23.25 24.50
C LYS A 490 -7.74 -24.10 24.75
N ILE A 491 -7.80 -25.41 24.49
CA ILE A 491 -6.65 -26.33 24.58
C ILE A 491 -5.52 -25.90 23.64
N PHE A 492 -5.86 -25.50 22.39
CA PHE A 492 -4.90 -24.95 21.44
C PHE A 492 -4.29 -23.65 21.98
N LEU A 493 -5.11 -22.72 22.47
CA LEU A 493 -4.62 -21.44 23.02
C LEU A 493 -3.61 -21.66 24.15
N ASP A 494 -3.94 -22.50 25.13
CA ASP A 494 -3.10 -22.74 26.30
C ASP A 494 -1.77 -23.40 25.90
N ARG A 495 -1.84 -24.39 25.02
CA ARG A 495 -0.64 -25.12 24.55
C ARG A 495 0.26 -24.25 23.70
N MET A 496 -0.31 -23.48 22.76
CA MET A 496 0.45 -22.57 21.91
C MET A 496 1.08 -21.43 22.72
N SER A 497 0.34 -20.83 23.65
CA SER A 497 0.86 -19.74 24.49
C SER A 497 2.07 -20.19 25.33
N ARG A 498 1.98 -21.38 25.96
CA ARG A 498 3.09 -21.95 26.72
C ARG A 498 4.30 -22.27 25.85
N ARG A 499 4.07 -22.92 24.70
CA ARG A 499 5.16 -23.30 23.78
C ARG A 499 5.80 -22.09 23.11
N PHE A 500 5.04 -21.03 22.84
CA PHE A 500 5.56 -19.81 22.24
C PHE A 500 6.63 -19.17 23.11
N LYS A 501 6.36 -18.94 24.41
CA LYS A 501 7.36 -18.41 25.34
C LYS A 501 8.60 -19.30 25.42
N GLN A 502 8.40 -20.62 25.51
CA GLN A 502 9.51 -21.58 25.63
C GLN A 502 10.42 -21.66 24.40
N VAL A 503 9.86 -21.50 23.20
CA VAL A 503 10.58 -21.75 21.95
C VAL A 503 11.13 -20.48 21.34
N PHE A 504 10.38 -19.37 21.36
CA PHE A 504 10.77 -18.15 20.66
C PHE A 504 11.51 -17.14 21.53
N ILE A 505 11.49 -17.27 22.86
CA ILE A 505 12.15 -16.32 23.76
C ILE A 505 13.46 -16.91 24.25
N LYS A 506 14.57 -16.27 23.90
CA LYS A 506 15.92 -16.65 24.35
C LYS A 506 16.73 -15.41 24.70
N GLU A 507 17.32 -15.38 25.89
CA GLU A 507 18.21 -14.30 26.34
C GLU A 507 17.59 -12.89 26.15
N ASN A 508 16.30 -12.73 26.50
CA ASN A 508 15.55 -11.49 26.32
C ASN A 508 15.44 -11.00 24.87
N LYS A 509 15.49 -11.92 23.90
CA LYS A 509 15.23 -11.67 22.48
C LYS A 509 14.18 -12.63 21.94
N VAL A 510 13.54 -12.22 20.85
CA VAL A 510 12.65 -13.06 20.07
C VAL A 510 13.41 -13.64 18.89
N LEU A 511 13.38 -14.96 18.74
CA LEU A 511 13.98 -15.65 17.60
C LEU A 511 13.18 -15.36 16.31
N SER A 512 13.88 -15.02 15.23
CA SER A 512 13.27 -14.55 13.98
C SER A 512 12.78 -15.68 13.07
N LEU A 513 13.42 -16.85 13.16
CA LEU A 513 13.10 -18.06 12.41
C LEU A 513 13.75 -19.27 13.08
N ILE A 514 13.06 -20.41 13.10
CA ILE A 514 13.60 -21.66 13.64
C ILE A 514 13.31 -22.79 12.65
N TYR A 515 14.32 -23.60 12.33
CA TYR A 515 14.19 -24.89 11.66
C TYR A 515 14.53 -26.00 12.68
N PRO A 516 13.52 -26.63 13.32
CA PRO A 516 13.75 -27.47 14.49
C PRO A 516 14.52 -28.76 14.21
N PHE A 517 14.43 -29.32 13.00
CA PHE A 517 14.99 -30.64 12.66
C PHE A 517 16.52 -30.70 12.67
N LYS A 518 17.18 -29.55 12.62
CA LYS A 518 18.64 -29.40 12.78
C LYS A 518 19.02 -28.35 13.81
N ASN A 519 18.05 -27.89 14.61
CA ASN A 519 18.23 -26.81 15.58
C ASN A 519 18.88 -25.56 14.95
N LEU A 520 18.50 -25.23 13.70
CA LEU A 520 19.00 -24.04 13.02
C LEU A 520 18.11 -22.87 13.39
N ILE A 521 18.72 -21.80 13.90
CA ILE A 521 18.00 -20.68 14.52
C ILE A 521 18.56 -19.38 13.96
N ASP A 522 17.65 -18.48 13.57
CA ASP A 522 17.94 -17.07 13.33
C ASP A 522 17.67 -16.27 14.61
N THR A 523 18.73 -15.70 15.19
CA THR A 523 18.69 -14.88 16.40
C THR A 523 18.73 -13.37 16.14
N ALA A 524 18.70 -12.95 14.86
CA ALA A 524 18.71 -11.53 14.52
C ALA A 524 17.48 -10.84 15.12
N THR A 525 17.67 -9.61 15.61
CA THR A 525 16.56 -8.78 16.06
C THR A 525 15.74 -8.38 14.84
N SER A 526 14.41 -8.46 14.92
CA SER A 526 13.54 -8.17 13.78
C SER A 526 12.23 -7.50 14.19
N SER A 527 11.62 -6.81 13.24
CA SER A 527 10.25 -6.31 13.39
C SER A 527 9.26 -7.46 13.52
N MET A 528 9.50 -8.63 12.89
CA MET A 528 8.67 -9.83 13.09
C MET A 528 8.63 -10.24 14.57
N GLY A 529 9.78 -10.19 15.24
CA GLY A 529 9.85 -10.41 16.69
C GLY A 529 9.04 -9.38 17.47
N MET A 530 9.17 -8.09 17.14
CA MET A 530 8.41 -7.01 17.78
C MET A 530 6.90 -7.17 17.58
N VAL A 531 6.44 -7.42 16.35
CA VAL A 531 5.04 -7.69 16.00
C VAL A 531 4.51 -8.87 16.80
N SER A 532 5.30 -9.93 16.95
CA SER A 532 4.92 -11.11 17.72
C SER A 532 4.66 -10.78 19.19
N ILE A 533 5.52 -9.97 19.81
CA ILE A 533 5.35 -9.52 21.20
C ILE A 533 4.19 -8.54 21.32
N ALA A 534 3.98 -7.63 20.36
CA ALA A 534 2.82 -6.74 20.38
C ALA A 534 1.50 -7.54 20.40
N LEU A 535 1.41 -8.56 19.54
CA LEU A 535 0.25 -9.47 19.44
C LEU A 535 0.05 -10.32 20.70
N THR A 536 1.13 -10.77 21.33
CA THR A 536 1.12 -11.69 22.47
C THR A 536 1.47 -11.03 23.81
N SER A 537 1.43 -9.70 23.88
CA SER A 537 1.84 -8.92 25.07
C SER A 537 1.13 -9.32 26.36
N PHE A 538 -0.07 -9.90 26.27
CA PHE A 538 -0.82 -10.43 27.41
C PHE A 538 -0.21 -11.69 28.04
N LEU A 539 0.81 -12.30 27.42
CA LEU A 539 1.55 -13.45 27.94
C LEU A 539 2.77 -13.04 28.78
N PHE A 540 3.07 -11.74 28.84
CA PHE A 540 4.30 -11.21 29.44
C PHE A 540 3.96 -10.20 30.53
N ASP A 541 4.77 -10.19 31.59
CA ASP A 541 4.72 -9.12 32.57
C ASP A 541 5.48 -7.87 32.08
N MET A 542 5.41 -6.79 32.87
CA MET A 542 6.01 -5.51 32.51
C MET A 542 7.54 -5.60 32.41
N ASP A 543 8.20 -6.36 33.29
CA ASP A 543 9.66 -6.46 33.33
C ASP A 543 10.19 -7.26 32.14
N GLU A 544 9.51 -8.35 31.77
CA GLU A 544 9.77 -9.11 30.55
C GLU A 544 9.66 -8.20 29.30
N LEU A 545 8.59 -7.41 29.20
CA LEU A 545 8.38 -6.49 28.07
C LEU A 545 9.47 -5.39 28.03
N LEU A 546 9.84 -4.80 29.16
CA LEU A 546 10.92 -3.81 29.24
C LEU A 546 12.29 -4.40 28.89
N ASN A 547 12.53 -5.66 29.22
CA ASN A 547 13.76 -6.36 28.83
C ASN A 547 13.79 -6.63 27.32
N LEU A 548 12.70 -7.10 26.74
CA LEU A 548 12.57 -7.29 25.29
C LEU A 548 12.75 -5.97 24.53
N TRP A 549 12.20 -4.86 25.05
CA TRP A 549 12.34 -3.53 24.45
C TRP A 549 13.81 -3.11 24.23
N LYS A 550 14.72 -3.50 25.13
CA LYS A 550 16.16 -3.20 25.00
C LYS A 550 16.74 -3.75 23.69
N SER A 551 16.24 -4.90 23.20
CA SER A 551 16.67 -5.47 21.93
C SER A 551 16.14 -4.67 20.74
N PHE A 552 14.84 -4.34 20.74
CA PHE A 552 14.20 -3.62 19.63
C PHE A 552 14.71 -2.20 19.43
N LYS A 553 15.25 -1.57 20.48
CA LYS A 553 15.89 -0.24 20.36
C LYS A 553 16.98 -0.16 19.28
N LYS A 554 17.66 -1.26 18.99
CA LYS A 554 18.77 -1.32 18.03
C LYS A 554 18.33 -1.14 16.57
N ILE A 555 17.06 -1.40 16.30
CA ILE A 555 16.49 -1.37 14.94
C ILE A 555 15.43 -0.28 14.79
N LEU A 556 15.39 0.71 15.70
CA LEU A 556 14.47 1.84 15.56
C LEU A 556 14.92 2.76 14.44
N VAL A 557 13.95 3.30 13.73
CA VAL A 557 14.16 4.18 12.58
C VAL A 557 13.72 5.57 12.96
N TYR A 558 14.58 6.56 12.75
CA TYR A 558 14.30 7.96 13.04
C TYR A 558 14.24 8.76 11.75
N ARG A 559 13.35 9.74 11.72
CA ARG A 559 13.16 10.66 10.60
C ARG A 559 13.01 12.08 11.14
N ARG A 560 13.69 13.03 10.51
CA ARG A 560 13.53 14.47 10.74
C ARG A 560 12.19 14.94 10.18
N LEU A 561 11.44 15.70 10.97
CA LEU A 561 10.22 16.37 10.49
C LEU A 561 10.56 17.46 9.45
N VAL A 562 9.76 17.55 8.39
CA VAL A 562 9.99 18.48 7.27
C VAL A 562 9.03 19.68 7.32
N LEU A 563 7.76 19.46 7.65
CA LEU A 563 6.68 20.46 7.63
C LEU A 563 5.99 20.66 9.00
N LEU A 564 5.96 19.66 9.88
CA LEU A 564 5.22 19.68 11.15
C LEU A 564 6.09 19.91 12.41
N GLY A 565 7.32 20.40 12.29
CA GLY A 565 8.16 20.68 13.46
C GLY A 565 9.50 21.34 13.15
N ASN A 566 10.33 21.49 14.18
CA ASN A 566 11.60 22.23 14.16
C ASN A 566 12.78 21.38 13.67
N SER A 567 12.57 20.46 12.74
CA SER A 567 13.61 19.60 12.16
C SER A 567 14.32 18.63 13.13
N ASP A 568 13.71 18.34 14.28
CA ASP A 568 14.17 17.30 15.21
C ASP A 568 13.97 15.90 14.60
N GLN A 569 14.91 14.99 14.89
CA GLN A 569 14.70 13.57 14.62
C GLN A 569 13.69 12.99 15.61
N LYS A 570 12.66 12.34 15.08
CA LYS A 570 11.63 11.65 15.85
C LYS A 570 11.52 10.21 15.40
N LEU A 571 11.08 9.34 16.31
CA LEU A 571 10.82 7.95 15.98
C LEU A 571 9.83 7.88 14.80
N PHE A 572 10.18 7.09 13.79
CA PHE A 572 9.42 6.91 12.56
C PHE A 572 8.95 5.46 12.37
N GLY A 573 9.76 4.49 12.78
CA GLY A 573 9.39 3.09 12.64
C GLY A 573 10.47 2.14 13.16
N ILE A 574 10.53 0.96 12.56
CA ILE A 574 11.45 -0.11 12.94
C ILE A 574 11.93 -0.83 11.67
N TYR A 575 13.23 -1.17 11.62
CA TYR A 575 13.78 -1.98 10.53
C TYR A 575 13.28 -3.43 10.64
N VAL A 576 13.08 -4.08 9.49
CA VAL A 576 12.56 -5.45 9.43
C VAL A 576 13.55 -6.43 10.04
N ARG A 577 14.84 -6.31 9.72
CA ARG A 577 15.88 -7.16 10.31
C ARG A 577 17.17 -6.39 10.56
N ASP A 578 17.83 -6.75 11.66
CA ASP A 578 19.19 -6.36 12.02
C ASP A 578 20.23 -7.17 11.21
N TYR A 579 20.20 -7.05 9.88
CA TYR A 579 21.15 -7.70 8.98
C TYR A 579 21.87 -6.67 8.14
N ASN A 580 23.22 -6.71 8.17
CA ASN A 580 24.13 -6.04 7.24
C ASN A 580 23.57 -4.72 6.72
N GLU A 581 23.76 -3.63 7.46
CA GLU A 581 23.23 -2.30 7.12
C GLU A 581 23.53 -1.98 5.65
N GLN A 582 22.48 -2.01 4.82
CA GLN A 582 22.59 -1.82 3.37
C GLN A 582 21.41 -1.00 2.84
N PRO A 583 21.64 -0.19 1.78
CA PRO A 583 20.54 0.44 1.08
C PRO A 583 19.69 -0.63 0.39
N PHE A 584 18.42 -0.32 0.18
CA PHE A 584 17.53 -1.10 -0.69
C PHE A 584 17.99 -0.98 -2.14
N LEU A 585 18.40 -2.07 -2.77
CA LEU A 585 18.79 -2.08 -4.18
C LEU A 585 17.80 -2.94 -4.97
N ASP A 586 17.58 -4.16 -4.49
CA ASP A 586 16.75 -5.18 -5.12
C ASP A 586 15.99 -6.03 -4.08
N ASP A 587 15.41 -7.13 -4.55
CA ASP A 587 14.62 -8.05 -3.71
C ASP A 587 15.41 -8.66 -2.53
N ARG A 588 16.75 -8.63 -2.55
CA ARG A 588 17.58 -9.07 -1.42
C ARG A 588 17.35 -8.23 -0.17
N GLN A 589 17.08 -6.94 -0.32
CA GLN A 589 16.83 -6.04 0.81
C GLN A 589 15.34 -5.81 1.09
N TYR A 590 14.42 -6.35 0.29
CA TYR A 590 12.98 -6.06 0.37
C TYR A 590 12.36 -6.40 1.74
N HIS A 591 12.83 -7.46 2.40
CA HIS A 591 12.55 -7.77 3.83
C HIS A 591 13.83 -7.83 4.67
N GLY A 592 14.85 -7.06 4.28
CA GLY A 592 16.13 -6.92 4.98
C GLY A 592 16.19 -5.67 5.86
N TYR A 593 17.20 -4.82 5.66
CA TYR A 593 17.41 -3.58 6.42
C TYR A 593 16.56 -2.41 5.86
N VAL A 594 15.23 -2.58 5.91
CA VAL A 594 14.24 -1.61 5.44
C VAL A 594 13.17 -1.38 6.50
N CYS A 595 12.48 -0.24 6.46
CA CYS A 595 11.41 0.11 7.39
C CYS A 595 10.06 -0.02 6.68
N TRP A 596 9.17 -0.83 7.23
CA TRP A 596 7.81 -1.03 6.71
C TRP A 596 6.79 -0.35 7.63
N PRO A 597 6.09 0.72 7.21
CA PRO A 597 5.06 1.38 8.02
C PRO A 597 3.93 0.47 8.50
N ARG A 598 3.70 -0.69 7.86
CA ARG A 598 2.75 -1.71 8.35
C ARG A 598 3.09 -2.24 9.74
N ASP A 599 4.36 -2.20 10.16
CA ASP A 599 4.79 -2.65 11.48
C ASP A 599 4.63 -1.55 12.55
N THR A 600 4.52 -0.28 12.16
CA THR A 600 4.35 0.85 13.08
C THR A 600 3.14 0.73 14.03
N PRO A 601 1.93 0.31 13.61
CA PRO A 601 0.81 0.19 14.54
C PRO A 601 1.02 -0.92 15.59
N TYR A 602 1.79 -1.96 15.29
CA TYR A 602 2.23 -2.95 16.29
C TYR A 602 3.24 -2.35 17.26
N LEU A 603 4.19 -1.54 16.76
CA LEU A 603 5.12 -0.81 17.62
C LEU A 603 4.38 0.13 18.57
N ILE A 604 3.38 0.86 18.08
CA ILE A 604 2.51 1.71 18.93
C ILE A 604 1.81 0.86 20.00
N ALA A 605 1.24 -0.29 19.63
CA ALA A 605 0.58 -1.18 20.59
C ALA A 605 1.56 -1.75 21.64
N PHE A 606 2.80 -2.03 21.27
CA PHE A 606 3.85 -2.43 22.21
C PHE A 606 4.26 -1.27 23.13
N LEU A 607 4.51 -0.09 22.57
CA LEU A 607 4.87 1.13 23.32
C LEU A 607 3.78 1.54 24.32
N GLU A 608 2.51 1.33 23.98
CA GLU A 608 1.38 1.53 24.87
C GLU A 608 1.49 0.64 26.12
N LYS A 609 1.82 -0.65 25.92
CA LYS A 609 2.00 -1.60 27.02
C LYS A 609 3.16 -1.26 27.94
N ILE A 610 4.22 -0.67 27.39
CA ILE A 610 5.38 -0.22 28.17
C ILE A 610 5.33 1.26 28.56
N LEU A 611 4.16 1.89 28.45
CA LEU A 611 3.86 3.26 28.88
C LEU A 611 4.77 4.35 28.28
N LYS A 612 5.23 4.17 27.03
CA LYS A 612 6.10 5.12 26.31
C LYS A 612 5.31 6.09 25.43
N LYS A 613 4.40 6.87 26.04
CA LYS A 613 3.50 7.80 25.32
C LYS A 613 4.22 8.83 24.43
N ASN A 614 5.38 9.34 24.84
CA ASN A 614 6.15 10.31 24.03
C ASN A 614 6.60 9.71 22.69
N LEU A 615 7.05 8.45 22.68
CA LEU A 615 7.45 7.76 21.46
C LEU A 615 6.25 7.46 20.54
N ILE A 616 5.07 7.25 21.12
CA ILE A 616 3.82 7.14 20.34
C ILE A 616 3.50 8.48 19.67
N LYS A 617 3.58 9.61 20.39
CA LYS A 617 3.39 10.95 19.82
C LYS A 617 4.36 11.23 18.67
N GLU A 618 5.63 10.84 18.83
CA GLU A 618 6.64 10.93 17.78
C GLU A 618 6.25 10.18 16.51
N LEU A 619 5.89 8.89 16.62
CA LEU A 619 5.45 8.07 15.49
C LEU A 619 4.26 8.69 14.75
N LEU A 620 3.23 9.09 15.49
CA LEU A 620 2.00 9.65 14.92
C LEU A 620 2.28 10.96 14.16
N ILE A 621 3.05 11.89 14.74
CA ILE A 621 3.38 13.15 14.06
C ILE A 621 4.29 12.93 12.85
N ASN A 622 5.23 11.98 12.93
CA ASN A 622 6.16 11.72 11.84
C ASN A 622 5.48 11.13 10.61
N HIS A 623 4.51 10.23 10.80
CA HIS A 623 3.70 9.71 9.70
C HIS A 623 2.78 10.79 9.09
N LEU A 624 2.17 11.68 9.90
CA LEU A 624 1.43 12.83 9.36
C LEU A 624 2.32 13.77 8.54
N ASP A 625 3.57 13.99 8.98
CA ASP A 625 4.55 14.80 8.25
C ASP A 625 4.99 14.15 6.95
N HIS A 626 5.31 12.85 6.98
CA HIS A 626 5.66 12.06 5.79
C HIS A 626 4.57 12.19 4.70
N MET A 627 3.31 11.98 5.09
CA MET A 627 2.12 12.01 4.22
C MET A 627 1.96 13.31 3.40
N ILE A 628 2.64 14.40 3.78
CA ILE A 628 2.51 15.70 3.10
C ILE A 628 3.84 16.28 2.60
N SER A 629 4.98 15.66 2.94
CA SER A 629 6.31 16.22 2.66
C SER A 629 7.10 15.47 1.59
N GLU A 630 6.71 14.24 1.26
CA GLU A 630 7.34 13.44 0.21
C GLU A 630 6.37 12.43 -0.39
N ALA A 631 6.75 11.80 -1.51
CA ALA A 631 5.98 10.75 -2.17
C ALA A 631 4.53 11.18 -2.54
N THR A 632 3.52 10.32 -2.35
CA THR A 632 2.13 10.63 -2.72
C THR A 632 1.39 11.31 -1.56
N ILE A 633 0.99 12.56 -1.77
CA ILE A 633 0.31 13.39 -0.78
C ILE A 633 -0.98 12.71 -0.30
N PHE A 634 -1.20 12.70 1.02
CA PHE A 634 -2.32 12.05 1.74
C PHE A 634 -2.26 10.53 1.86
N TYR A 635 -1.22 9.86 1.34
CA TYR A 635 -1.07 8.41 1.41
C TYR A 635 0.27 8.01 2.03
N GLU A 636 0.36 6.75 2.46
CA GLU A 636 1.58 6.18 3.03
C GLU A 636 2.28 5.26 2.03
N ASN A 637 3.60 5.32 2.07
CA ASN A 637 4.47 4.41 1.35
C ASN A 637 4.42 2.98 1.89
N GLU A 638 4.76 2.04 1.02
CA GLU A 638 4.91 0.63 1.35
C GLU A 638 6.12 0.37 2.24
N LEU A 639 7.29 0.89 1.87
CA LEU A 639 8.51 0.73 2.64
C LEU A 639 9.52 1.85 2.38
N PHE A 640 10.46 1.99 3.31
CA PHE A 640 11.54 2.95 3.27
C PHE A 640 12.89 2.26 3.36
N SER A 641 13.84 2.74 2.57
CA SER A 641 15.23 2.35 2.69
C SER A 641 15.99 3.17 3.72
N SER A 642 17.01 2.55 4.33
CA SER A 642 18.00 3.27 5.11
C SER A 642 18.76 4.33 4.27
N PRO A 643 19.06 5.51 4.84
CA PRO A 643 19.80 6.59 4.19
C PRO A 643 21.32 6.41 4.22
N ILE A 644 21.76 5.23 3.80
CA ILE A 644 23.18 4.85 3.77
C ILE A 644 23.66 4.72 2.32
N GLY A 645 24.94 5.06 2.10
CA GLY A 645 25.57 5.18 0.79
C GLY A 645 25.55 6.62 0.25
N GLY A 646 26.00 6.82 -1.00
CA GLY A 646 26.13 8.16 -1.58
C GLY A 646 24.82 8.71 -2.14
N ASN A 647 24.34 9.84 -1.61
CA ASN A 647 23.23 10.59 -2.20
C ASN A 647 23.74 11.42 -3.41
N PRO A 648 23.19 11.24 -4.63
CA PRO A 648 23.64 12.00 -5.81
C PRO A 648 23.25 13.48 -5.80
N SER A 649 22.31 13.89 -4.93
CA SER A 649 21.81 15.27 -4.87
C SER A 649 21.40 15.62 -3.43
N PRO A 650 22.37 15.75 -2.51
CA PRO A 650 22.08 15.89 -1.10
C PRO A 650 21.36 17.19 -0.75
N THR A 651 20.31 17.05 0.05
CA THR A 651 19.64 18.15 0.73
C THR A 651 19.76 18.01 2.25
N GLU A 652 19.21 18.95 3.02
CA GLU A 652 19.12 18.86 4.48
C GLU A 652 18.36 17.61 4.97
N ASN A 653 17.54 16.99 4.12
CA ASN A 653 16.76 15.79 4.43
C ASN A 653 17.46 14.49 3.97
N SER A 654 18.72 14.56 3.55
CA SER A 654 19.47 13.38 3.08
C SER A 654 19.54 12.26 4.11
N SER A 655 19.52 12.58 5.41
CA SER A 655 19.57 11.60 6.50
C SER A 655 18.22 10.97 6.83
N ASN A 656 17.13 11.35 6.15
CA ASN A 656 15.83 10.71 6.35
C ASN A 656 15.76 9.39 5.57
N PRO A 657 15.05 8.37 6.09
CA PRO A 657 14.71 7.18 5.31
C PRO A 657 14.13 7.55 3.94
N ILE A 658 14.46 6.75 2.93
CA ILE A 658 14.15 7.04 1.53
C ILE A 658 12.88 6.28 1.14
N PRO A 659 11.80 6.96 0.72
CA PRO A 659 10.64 6.28 0.17
C PRO A 659 11.03 5.48 -1.08
N VAL A 660 10.73 4.18 -1.08
CA VAL A 660 10.95 3.30 -2.23
C VAL A 660 9.70 2.46 -2.47
N LYS A 661 9.66 1.74 -3.60
CA LYS A 661 8.54 0.89 -4.00
C LYS A 661 7.22 1.68 -4.05
N ASN A 662 6.09 1.05 -3.73
CA ASN A 662 4.79 1.65 -3.90
C ASN A 662 4.56 2.79 -2.90
N GLN A 663 3.99 3.91 -3.36
CA GLN A 663 3.81 5.12 -2.55
C GLN A 663 2.37 5.29 -2.06
N ILE A 664 1.50 4.33 -2.35
CA ILE A 664 0.10 4.31 -1.91
C ILE A 664 -0.22 2.90 -1.43
N GLN A 665 -0.06 2.61 -0.14
CA GLN A 665 -0.20 1.23 0.36
C GLN A 665 -1.23 1.10 1.50
N TYR A 666 -2.22 0.22 1.33
CA TYR A 666 -3.40 0.13 2.19
C TYR A 666 -3.08 -0.33 3.62
N TRP A 667 -2.29 -1.40 3.78
CA TRP A 667 -1.90 -1.89 5.11
C TRP A 667 -0.97 -0.96 5.89
N SER A 668 -0.40 0.05 5.23
CA SER A 668 0.44 1.09 5.83
C SER A 668 -0.39 2.32 6.19
N HIS A 669 -1.61 2.42 5.66
CA HIS A 669 -2.54 3.52 5.85
C HIS A 669 -3.49 3.28 7.04
N TRP A 670 -2.92 3.13 8.24
CA TRP A 670 -3.66 2.91 9.49
C TRP A 670 -4.20 4.22 10.10
N CYS A 671 -5.43 4.20 10.62
CA CYS A 671 -6.13 5.36 11.19
C CYS A 671 -6.55 5.15 12.65
N ASP A 672 -6.78 3.91 13.09
CA ASP A 672 -7.25 3.64 14.46
C ASP A 672 -6.29 4.16 15.56
N PRO A 673 -4.95 4.11 15.41
CA PRO A 673 -4.05 4.74 16.37
C PRO A 673 -4.29 6.24 16.55
N TYR A 674 -4.63 6.99 15.49
CA TYR A 674 -4.94 8.43 15.62
C TYR A 674 -6.22 8.67 16.41
N LEU A 675 -7.24 7.83 16.23
CA LEU A 675 -8.48 7.92 17.02
C LEU A 675 -8.22 7.66 18.51
N ARG A 676 -7.35 6.69 18.83
CA ARG A 676 -7.00 6.34 20.21
C ARG A 676 -6.20 7.42 20.93
N TYR A 677 -5.33 8.12 20.20
CA TYR A 677 -4.37 9.08 20.75
C TYR A 677 -4.66 10.52 20.34
N ILE A 678 -5.89 10.84 19.96
CA ILE A 678 -6.25 12.18 19.50
C ILE A 678 -5.96 13.24 20.56
N ASP A 679 -6.27 12.97 21.83
CA ASP A 679 -6.02 13.91 22.93
C ASP A 679 -4.52 14.16 23.14
N LEU A 680 -3.68 13.14 22.92
CA LEU A 680 -2.21 13.27 23.01
C LEU A 680 -1.63 14.15 21.88
N LEU A 681 -2.30 14.21 20.74
CA LEU A 681 -1.89 15.00 19.58
C LEU A 681 -2.44 16.43 19.62
N MET A 682 -3.63 16.60 20.21
CA MET A 682 -4.30 17.90 20.32
C MET A 682 -3.89 18.69 21.57
N GLY A 683 -3.41 18.00 22.61
CA GLY A 683 -2.69 18.59 23.75
C GLY A 683 -1.21 18.78 23.48
#